data_AF-A0A5N6H2W8-F1
#
_entry.id   AF-A0A5N6H2W8-F1
#
_cell.length_a   1.000
_cell.length_b   1.000
_cell.length_c   1.000
_cell.angle_alpha   90.00
_cell.angle_beta   90.00
_cell.angle_gamma   90.00
#
_symmetry.space_group_name_H-M   'P 1'
#
loop_
_entity.id
_entity.type
_entity.pdbx_description
1 polymer ?
#
loop_
_entity_poly.entity_id
_entity_poly.type
_entity_poly.pdbx_seq_one_letter_code
_entity_poly.pdbx_strand_id
1 'polypeptide(L)'
;MATPAALPPLPFNPARVRSYLLRLPLFTRLVVLAIIVFWLLELQTVWSVVQWGALAPDEIGFGSMYRLNTYPFIHNGFFHAFLNLVALTPLVERFEAEHGTLTAVALFLGPLSTFPAGLYLLVEKFLLHRNTAVLGASVWVFLLLGTEAIKTFKSHPYFSLGNYKIPTWTSPLFACIVVSILMSNTSFLGHLCAILIGYLFGLGYLKVFVPPEKVLRWIEGKLNLLGRLPHYVSVDQKTYGRYGVLPTTDTVGERGTPMSYLGSSQRLAAIRKLRNNPHFLFVHLPHILSFLCVLAGVVWLLLLPLNDYSRQTYISENALLPGQVHAYFSGSEQNIFRGYRKELEGLLPNGAPGEGPERNDIELTPEISDKIQSVLRASGLKVATQKYEYTSAGITHQGQNVYAIIQAPRGDATEAIVLVTAWKTADGELNLNGVTLALTLARYFKRWSLWSKDIIFLITPDSKSGTQAWIDAYHDMQPPSVQPLPLKSGALQGGLVVEYPFDHRFESLHIVYDGVNGQLPNLDLINTAVSIAGGQMGIGANLQEMWDHNDSYEARLQTILRGMAKQGFGYATGAHSSFMPYHIDAITLQTKGDGWQDEMALGRTVESLCRSLNNLLEHLHQSFFFYLLMQTNRFVSIGTYLPSAMLIAGNFTIMAIALWLRTGYYMGSKPQPSVQTGASQDEKKEQAASSQDKSKTEATNVEQKSDANSIIERQLALPLSFVVGLHLLGLVPLFIFNNLSYKYFTTATYTFIVVDFVLPLLLAVLLTQGFTPKPQQYLLMKSFSLLLLGLFLSTLATLNFSLSFMIGLLCTPLSFVNRVSPSTSAPIRYALAFIGLVLLNLLSPPVVLLGGCWYTGVSVETILTQAAFGWDVWGMWTQVVVWCVWWPAWMIGCALLGFSLF
;
A
#
# COMPACT_ATOMS: atom_id res chain seq x y z
N MET A 1 -30.13 -5.44 -23.40
CA MET A 1 -29.95 -4.73 -22.12
C MET A 1 -28.65 -5.21 -21.52
N ALA A 2 -27.62 -4.37 -21.53
CA ALA A 2 -26.31 -4.70 -20.97
C ALA A 2 -26.42 -4.75 -19.44
N THR A 3 -26.05 -5.88 -18.84
CA THR A 3 -25.80 -5.97 -17.40
C THR A 3 -24.66 -5.02 -17.04
N PRO A 4 -24.79 -4.16 -16.02
CA PRO A 4 -23.69 -3.31 -15.58
C PRO A 4 -22.53 -4.20 -15.15
N ALA A 5 -21.31 -3.85 -15.59
CA ALA A 5 -20.07 -4.45 -15.11
C ALA A 5 -20.11 -4.49 -13.58
N ALA A 6 -20.00 -5.69 -13.01
CA ALA A 6 -19.94 -5.86 -11.57
C ALA A 6 -18.73 -5.05 -11.07
N LEU A 7 -18.99 -4.05 -10.24
CA LEU A 7 -17.94 -3.36 -9.50
C LEU A 7 -17.07 -4.44 -8.82
N PRO A 8 -15.73 -4.32 -8.82
CA PRO A 8 -14.89 -5.18 -8.01
C PRO A 8 -15.43 -5.17 -6.57
N PRO A 9 -15.44 -6.32 -5.87
CA PRO A 9 -15.98 -6.38 -4.52
C PRO A 9 -15.33 -5.28 -3.68
N LEU A 10 -16.16 -4.39 -3.12
CA LEU A 10 -15.70 -3.31 -2.27
C LEU A 10 -14.68 -3.90 -1.25
N PRO A 11 -13.55 -3.22 -0.98
CA PRO A 11 -12.53 -3.69 -0.04
C PRO A 11 -13.08 -3.89 1.39
N PHE A 12 -14.28 -3.38 1.64
CA PHE A 12 -15.04 -3.60 2.86
C PHE A 12 -16.09 -4.70 2.63
N ASN A 13 -15.75 -5.94 2.98
CA ASN A 13 -16.76 -6.99 3.11
C ASN A 13 -17.42 -6.86 4.50
N PRO A 14 -18.68 -6.37 4.60
CA PRO A 14 -19.36 -6.24 5.89
C PRO A 14 -19.49 -7.58 6.62
N ALA A 15 -19.45 -8.71 5.90
CA ALA A 15 -19.40 -10.04 6.50
C ALA A 15 -18.08 -10.32 7.24
N ARG A 16 -16.94 -9.76 6.79
CA ARG A 16 -15.65 -9.89 7.51
C ARG A 16 -15.62 -9.08 8.80
N VAL A 17 -16.14 -7.85 8.80
CA VAL A 17 -16.25 -7.03 10.02
C VAL A 17 -17.25 -7.66 11.00
N ARG A 18 -18.40 -8.13 10.49
CA ARG A 18 -19.35 -8.90 11.29
C ARG A 18 -18.69 -10.16 11.85
N SER A 19 -17.92 -10.89 11.06
CA SER A 19 -17.20 -12.08 11.51
C SER A 19 -16.16 -11.76 12.59
N TYR A 20 -15.38 -10.68 12.41
CA TYR A 20 -14.40 -10.21 13.39
C TYR A 20 -15.07 -9.82 14.72
N LEU A 21 -16.10 -8.97 14.68
CA LEU A 21 -16.85 -8.55 15.87
C LEU A 21 -17.51 -9.73 16.59
N LEU A 22 -18.01 -10.71 15.83
CA LEU A 22 -18.62 -11.92 16.39
C LEU A 22 -17.58 -12.90 16.97
N ARG A 23 -16.31 -12.80 16.60
CA ARG A 23 -15.21 -13.63 17.12
C ARG A 23 -14.51 -13.04 18.34
N LEU A 24 -14.79 -11.78 18.69
CA LEU A 24 -14.16 -11.14 19.85
C LEU A 24 -14.41 -11.93 21.13
N PRO A 25 -13.37 -12.14 21.98
CA PRO A 25 -13.49 -12.73 23.31
C PRO A 25 -14.49 -11.99 24.21
N LEU A 26 -15.04 -12.70 25.20
CA LEU A 26 -16.19 -12.25 25.98
C LEU A 26 -15.94 -10.92 26.73
N PHE A 27 -14.84 -10.78 27.47
CA PHE A 27 -14.56 -9.56 28.24
C PHE A 27 -14.31 -8.36 27.30
N THR A 28 -13.57 -8.56 26.23
CA THR A 28 -13.33 -7.56 25.18
C THR A 28 -14.64 -7.05 24.60
N ARG A 29 -15.58 -7.96 24.30
CA ARG A 29 -16.92 -7.62 23.81
C ARG A 29 -17.71 -6.82 24.83
N LEU A 30 -17.66 -7.20 26.10
CA LEU A 30 -18.35 -6.49 27.18
C LEU A 30 -17.78 -5.07 27.38
N VAL A 31 -16.46 -4.89 27.27
CA VAL A 31 -15.82 -3.57 27.35
C VAL A 31 -16.27 -2.68 26.19
N VAL A 32 -16.24 -3.20 24.95
CA VAL A 32 -16.70 -2.46 23.77
C VAL A 32 -18.17 -2.05 23.92
N LEU A 33 -19.02 -2.99 24.35
CA LEU A 33 -20.44 -2.74 24.59
C LEU A 33 -20.65 -1.70 25.69
N ALA A 34 -19.92 -1.78 26.81
CA ALA A 34 -20.02 -0.84 27.91
C ALA A 34 -19.66 0.59 27.48
N ILE A 35 -18.58 0.76 26.70
CA ILE A 35 -18.19 2.08 26.16
C ILE A 35 -19.29 2.64 25.26
N ILE A 36 -19.87 1.81 24.37
CA ILE A 36 -20.96 2.23 23.47
C ILE A 36 -22.20 2.61 24.29
N VAL A 37 -22.57 1.80 25.29
CA VAL A 37 -23.75 2.06 26.14
C VAL A 37 -23.57 3.35 26.93
N PHE A 38 -22.43 3.57 27.59
CA PHE A 38 -22.20 4.80 28.34
C PHE A 38 -22.10 6.03 27.44
N TRP A 39 -21.57 5.88 26.22
CA TRP A 39 -21.62 6.95 25.22
C TRP A 39 -23.04 7.28 24.78
N LEU A 40 -23.88 6.28 24.50
CA LEU A 40 -25.30 6.48 24.16
C LEU A 40 -26.07 7.10 25.33
N LEU A 41 -25.77 6.69 26.56
CA LEU A 41 -26.36 7.26 27.77
C LEU A 41 -25.94 8.71 28.02
N GLU A 42 -24.86 9.22 27.43
CA GLU A 42 -24.54 10.65 27.52
C GLU A 42 -25.43 11.51 26.58
N LEU A 43 -26.15 10.89 25.64
CA LEU A 43 -27.07 11.63 24.74
C LEU A 43 -28.36 12.09 25.43
N GLN A 44 -28.70 11.53 26.60
CA GLN A 44 -29.85 12.01 27.38
C GLN A 44 -29.52 13.26 28.21
N THR A 45 -30.55 14.04 28.54
CA THR A 45 -30.41 15.35 29.20
C THR A 45 -30.81 15.36 30.69
N VAL A 46 -31.07 14.20 31.28
CA VAL A 46 -31.55 14.03 32.68
C VAL A 46 -30.40 14.15 33.68
N TRP A 47 -29.22 13.60 33.38
CA TRP A 47 -28.01 13.71 34.20
C TRP A 47 -26.76 13.54 33.32
N SER A 48 -25.60 14.10 33.71
CA SER A 48 -24.36 13.90 32.94
C SER A 48 -23.63 12.64 33.40
N VAL A 49 -23.50 11.68 32.48
CA VAL A 49 -22.69 10.46 32.64
C VAL A 49 -21.21 10.83 32.72
N VAL A 50 -20.79 11.84 31.96
CA VAL A 50 -19.44 12.41 32.02
C VAL A 50 -19.10 12.91 33.42
N GLN A 51 -19.97 13.74 34.03
CA GLN A 51 -19.73 14.24 35.39
C GLN A 51 -19.75 13.11 36.44
N TRP A 52 -20.63 12.13 36.29
CA TRP A 52 -20.74 11.02 37.23
C TRP A 52 -19.51 10.11 37.25
N GLY A 53 -18.93 9.81 36.08
CA GLY A 53 -17.87 8.81 35.97
C GLY A 53 -16.47 9.36 35.72
N ALA A 54 -16.29 10.66 35.47
CA ALA A 54 -14.97 11.24 35.28
C ALA A 54 -14.14 11.22 36.57
N LEU A 55 -12.84 11.00 36.42
CA LEU A 55 -11.86 11.03 37.50
C LEU A 55 -11.39 12.47 37.73
N ALA A 56 -12.05 13.19 38.63
CA ALA A 56 -11.70 14.56 39.04
C ALA A 56 -11.20 14.58 40.50
N PRO A 57 -9.99 15.10 40.80
CA PRO A 57 -9.41 15.16 42.14
C PRO A 57 -10.32 15.66 43.27
N ASP A 58 -11.12 16.70 43.02
CA ASP A 58 -11.98 17.31 44.04
C ASP A 58 -13.27 16.54 44.29
N GLU A 59 -13.68 15.69 43.34
CA GLU A 59 -14.91 14.91 43.42
C GLU A 59 -14.70 13.51 44.03
N ILE A 60 -13.47 13.19 44.44
CA ILE A 60 -13.12 11.90 45.08
C ILE A 60 -13.29 11.97 46.60
N GLY A 61 -14.23 11.17 47.11
CA GLY A 61 -14.49 10.89 48.51
C GLY A 61 -14.99 9.45 48.72
N PHE A 62 -15.40 9.09 49.94
CA PHE A 62 -15.81 7.71 50.27
C PHE A 62 -16.99 7.18 49.41
N GLY A 63 -17.93 8.06 49.05
CA GLY A 63 -19.09 7.71 48.21
C GLY A 63 -18.83 7.69 46.70
N SER A 64 -17.67 8.18 46.23
CA SER A 64 -17.35 8.32 44.80
C SER A 64 -16.14 7.50 44.36
N MET A 65 -15.66 6.57 45.20
CA MET A 65 -14.52 5.69 44.87
C MET A 65 -14.75 4.82 43.63
N TYR A 66 -16.00 4.57 43.23
CA TYR A 66 -16.32 3.85 41.99
C TYR A 66 -15.68 4.52 40.76
N ARG A 67 -15.43 5.84 40.81
CA ARG A 67 -14.76 6.62 39.76
C ARG A 67 -13.34 6.18 39.48
N LEU A 68 -12.69 5.43 40.38
CA LEU A 68 -11.38 4.81 40.15
C LEU A 68 -11.43 3.66 39.13
N ASN A 69 -12.63 3.15 38.80
CA ASN A 69 -12.83 2.07 37.84
C ASN A 69 -13.78 2.44 36.70
N THR A 70 -14.66 3.43 36.86
CA THR A 70 -15.63 3.79 35.82
C THR A 70 -15.07 4.75 34.78
N TYR A 71 -14.10 5.60 35.12
CA TYR A 71 -13.54 6.61 34.21
C TYR A 71 -13.03 6.11 32.84
N PRO A 72 -12.51 4.88 32.65
CA PRO A 72 -12.07 4.40 31.34
C PRO A 72 -13.23 4.13 30.38
N PHE A 73 -14.44 3.89 30.90
CA PHE A 73 -15.63 3.61 30.08
C PHE A 73 -16.30 4.89 29.57
N ILE A 74 -16.05 6.03 30.22
CA ILE A 74 -16.77 7.28 29.97
C ILE A 74 -16.01 8.15 28.95
N HIS A 75 -16.72 8.71 27.98
CA HIS A 75 -16.12 9.46 26.88
C HIS A 75 -16.90 10.74 26.57
N ASN A 76 -16.17 11.86 26.41
CA ASN A 76 -16.73 13.11 25.96
C ASN A 76 -16.90 13.14 24.42
N GLY A 77 -18.08 12.77 23.93
CA GLY A 77 -18.45 12.83 22.52
C GLY A 77 -18.09 11.60 21.67
N PHE A 78 -18.69 11.51 20.49
CA PHE A 78 -18.59 10.36 19.58
C PHE A 78 -17.16 10.07 19.12
N PHE A 79 -16.44 11.07 18.63
CA PHE A 79 -15.09 10.87 18.09
C PHE A 79 -14.09 10.40 19.15
N HIS A 80 -14.25 10.85 20.39
CA HIS A 80 -13.43 10.38 21.51
C HIS A 80 -13.72 8.91 21.82
N ALA A 81 -14.99 8.50 21.88
CA ALA A 81 -15.37 7.09 22.08
C ALA A 81 -14.90 6.20 20.93
N PHE A 82 -15.10 6.63 19.68
CA PHE A 82 -14.74 5.89 18.47
C PHE A 82 -13.23 5.62 18.37
N LEU A 83 -12.39 6.65 18.53
CA LEU A 83 -10.94 6.49 18.44
C LEU A 83 -10.40 5.58 19.55
N ASN A 84 -10.94 5.68 20.77
CA ASN A 84 -10.57 4.80 21.87
C ASN A 84 -11.01 3.35 21.61
N LEU A 85 -12.20 3.11 21.05
CA LEU A 85 -12.66 1.77 20.68
C LEU A 85 -11.75 1.13 19.63
N VAL A 86 -11.37 1.87 18.58
CA VAL A 86 -10.47 1.37 17.53
C VAL A 86 -9.09 1.04 18.11
N ALA A 87 -8.54 1.87 18.98
CA ALA A 87 -7.23 1.65 19.58
C ALA A 87 -7.22 0.55 20.66
N LEU A 88 -8.27 0.44 21.48
CA LEU A 88 -8.32 -0.45 22.64
C LEU A 88 -8.66 -1.89 22.26
N THR A 89 -9.60 -2.09 21.34
CA THR A 89 -10.15 -3.42 21.01
C THR A 89 -9.08 -4.48 20.70
N PRO A 90 -8.10 -4.25 19.80
CA PRO A 90 -7.08 -5.26 19.50
C PRO A 90 -6.14 -5.56 20.69
N LEU A 91 -5.91 -4.57 21.56
CA LEU A 91 -5.02 -4.71 22.71
C LEU A 91 -5.68 -5.54 23.83
N VAL A 92 -6.97 -5.30 24.10
CA VAL A 92 -7.73 -6.06 25.11
C VAL A 92 -8.04 -7.47 24.61
N GLU A 93 -8.37 -7.64 23.33
CA GLU A 93 -8.53 -8.95 22.69
C GLU A 93 -7.30 -9.83 22.92
N ARG A 94 -6.13 -9.29 22.60
CA ARG A 94 -4.86 -9.99 22.80
C ARG A 94 -4.58 -10.27 24.27
N PHE A 95 -4.85 -9.31 25.16
CA PHE A 95 -4.64 -9.50 26.59
C PHE A 95 -5.53 -10.63 27.14
N GLU A 96 -6.81 -10.66 26.78
CA GLU A 96 -7.77 -11.68 27.20
C GLU A 96 -7.41 -13.05 26.65
N ALA A 97 -6.95 -13.14 25.40
CA ALA A 97 -6.46 -14.39 24.81
C ALA A 97 -5.18 -14.92 25.50
N GLU A 98 -4.32 -14.03 26.01
CA GLU A 98 -3.09 -14.39 26.73
C GLU A 98 -3.35 -14.81 28.19
N HIS A 99 -4.29 -14.16 28.89
CA HIS A 99 -4.44 -14.29 30.35
C HIS A 99 -5.75 -14.98 30.79
N GLY A 100 -6.73 -15.14 29.90
CA GLY A 100 -8.06 -15.68 30.18
C GLY A 100 -9.06 -14.62 30.64
N THR A 101 -10.35 -14.88 30.43
CA THR A 101 -11.44 -13.92 30.65
C THR A 101 -11.57 -13.50 32.12
N LEU A 102 -11.55 -14.44 33.09
CA LEU A 102 -11.66 -14.09 34.52
C LEU A 102 -10.47 -13.28 35.02
N THR A 103 -9.26 -13.57 34.53
CA THR A 103 -8.06 -12.80 34.85
C THR A 103 -8.16 -11.38 34.30
N ALA A 104 -8.63 -11.23 33.06
CA ALA A 104 -8.84 -9.93 32.44
C ALA A 104 -9.86 -9.10 33.24
N VAL A 105 -11.00 -9.69 33.62
CA VAL A 105 -12.01 -9.03 34.47
C VAL A 105 -11.39 -8.57 35.80
N ALA A 106 -10.68 -9.46 36.50
CA ALA A 106 -10.11 -9.15 37.81
C ALA A 106 -9.06 -8.03 37.75
N LEU A 107 -8.23 -8.00 36.70
CA LEU A 107 -7.17 -7.01 36.56
C LEU A 107 -7.69 -5.66 36.07
N PHE A 108 -8.58 -5.63 35.07
CA PHE A 108 -9.10 -4.38 34.49
C PHE A 108 -10.15 -3.69 35.35
N LEU A 109 -11.00 -4.44 36.07
CA LEU A 109 -11.94 -3.85 37.05
C LEU A 109 -11.32 -3.65 38.44
N GLY A 110 -10.00 -3.86 38.54
CA GLY A 110 -9.23 -3.67 39.76
C GLY A 110 -7.92 -2.94 39.49
N PRO A 111 -6.75 -3.55 39.75
CA PRO A 111 -5.45 -2.87 39.82
C PRO A 111 -5.05 -2.10 38.55
N LEU A 112 -5.42 -2.57 37.35
CA LEU A 112 -5.03 -1.90 36.10
C LEU A 112 -5.84 -0.63 35.82
N SER A 113 -6.96 -0.41 36.50
CA SER A 113 -7.71 0.85 36.46
C SER A 113 -7.44 1.72 37.69
N THR A 114 -7.40 1.09 38.87
CA THR A 114 -7.26 1.80 40.15
C THR A 114 -5.86 2.32 40.41
N PHE A 115 -4.79 1.62 40.00
CA PHE A 115 -3.42 2.10 40.23
C PHE A 115 -3.05 3.31 39.37
N PRO A 116 -3.35 3.35 38.05
CA PRO A 116 -3.15 4.57 37.27
C PRO A 116 -3.97 5.74 37.82
N ALA A 117 -5.23 5.48 38.21
CA ALA A 117 -6.10 6.50 38.80
C ALA A 117 -5.58 7.03 40.14
N GLY A 118 -5.15 6.15 41.05
CA GLY A 118 -4.60 6.52 42.35
C GLY A 118 -3.28 7.30 42.21
N LEU A 119 -2.40 6.88 41.31
CA LEU A 119 -1.16 7.59 41.02
C LEU A 119 -1.44 8.98 40.42
N TYR A 120 -2.39 9.06 39.49
CA TYR A 120 -2.84 10.34 38.92
C TYR A 120 -3.37 11.28 40.00
N LEU A 121 -4.26 10.80 40.87
CA LEU A 121 -4.81 11.58 41.98
C LEU A 121 -3.74 12.04 42.97
N LEU A 122 -2.76 11.19 43.27
CA LEU A 122 -1.64 11.54 44.15
C LEU A 122 -0.88 12.75 43.58
N VAL A 123 -0.50 12.68 42.30
CA VAL A 123 0.29 13.73 41.66
C VAL A 123 -0.53 14.99 41.41
N GLU A 124 -1.73 14.86 40.85
CA GLU A 124 -2.55 16.01 40.45
C GLU A 124 -3.10 16.77 41.68
N LYS A 125 -3.59 16.04 42.70
CA LYS A 125 -4.20 16.63 43.90
C LYS A 125 -3.15 17.13 44.90
N PHE A 126 -2.18 16.30 45.24
CA PHE A 126 -1.25 16.60 46.34
C PHE A 126 0.05 17.27 45.89
N LEU A 127 0.52 17.03 44.66
CA LEU A 127 1.74 17.66 44.16
C LEU A 127 1.45 18.95 43.38
N LEU A 128 0.50 18.89 42.43
CA LEU A 128 0.23 19.98 41.50
C LEU A 128 -0.90 20.91 41.93
N HIS A 129 -1.70 20.53 42.93
CA HIS A 129 -2.85 21.29 43.45
C HIS A 129 -3.83 21.71 42.34
N ARG A 130 -4.09 20.79 41.40
CA ARG A 130 -4.99 21.00 40.25
C ARG A 130 -6.17 20.02 40.30
N ASN A 131 -7.24 20.36 39.59
CA ASN A 131 -8.45 19.54 39.50
C ASN A 131 -8.79 19.21 38.03
N THR A 132 -7.80 18.72 37.28
CA THR A 132 -8.05 18.30 35.89
C THR A 132 -8.80 16.97 35.89
N ALA A 133 -9.93 16.89 35.18
CA ALA A 133 -10.68 15.64 35.05
C ALA A 133 -10.07 14.72 33.98
N VAL A 134 -10.00 13.42 34.25
CA VAL A 134 -9.54 12.39 33.31
C VAL A 134 -10.66 11.41 33.01
N LEU A 135 -10.84 11.08 31.74
CA LEU A 135 -11.83 10.13 31.27
C LEU A 135 -11.39 9.50 29.95
N GLY A 136 -11.90 8.30 29.67
CA GLY A 136 -11.71 7.59 28.42
C GLY A 136 -10.72 6.43 28.50
N ALA A 137 -10.93 5.47 27.59
CA ALA A 137 -10.21 4.20 27.55
C ALA A 137 -8.73 4.33 27.18
N SER A 138 -8.27 5.52 26.80
CA SER A 138 -6.89 5.81 26.41
C SER A 138 -5.88 5.47 27.52
N VAL A 139 -6.28 5.51 28.79
CA VAL A 139 -5.45 5.06 29.90
C VAL A 139 -5.15 3.56 29.79
N TRP A 140 -6.12 2.73 29.43
CA TRP A 140 -5.88 1.31 29.17
C TRP A 140 -5.02 1.08 27.93
N VAL A 141 -5.21 1.88 26.87
CA VAL A 141 -4.37 1.81 25.67
C VAL A 141 -2.90 2.05 26.02
N PHE A 142 -2.58 3.14 26.72
CA PHE A 142 -1.21 3.47 27.10
C PHE A 142 -0.61 2.50 28.13
N LEU A 143 -1.43 1.92 29.02
CA LEU A 143 -1.01 0.87 29.94
C LEU A 143 -0.61 -0.41 29.20
N LEU A 144 -1.42 -0.85 28.24
CA LEU A 144 -1.15 -2.04 27.44
C LEU A 144 0.05 -1.83 26.50
N LEU A 145 0.17 -0.65 25.88
CA LEU A 145 1.36 -0.27 25.12
C LEU A 145 2.63 -0.26 25.98
N GLY A 146 2.54 0.24 27.22
CA GLY A 146 3.64 0.18 28.19
C GLY A 146 4.05 -1.26 28.49
N THR A 147 3.08 -2.14 28.72
CA THR A 147 3.31 -3.57 28.97
C THR A 147 4.01 -4.25 27.79
N GLU A 148 3.49 -4.05 26.58
CA GLU A 148 4.06 -4.63 25.36
C GLU A 148 5.46 -4.08 25.07
N ALA A 149 5.71 -2.78 25.28
CA ALA A 149 7.03 -2.19 25.06
C ALA A 149 8.11 -2.80 25.95
N ILE A 150 7.80 -3.18 27.19
CA ILE A 150 8.74 -3.91 28.07
C ILE A 150 8.94 -5.34 27.62
N LYS A 151 7.89 -6.04 27.16
CA LYS A 151 8.02 -7.38 26.56
C LYS A 151 8.90 -7.34 25.31
N THR A 152 8.67 -6.37 24.43
CA THR A 152 9.48 -6.15 23.22
C THR A 152 10.90 -5.76 23.56
N PHE A 153 11.15 -4.94 24.58
CA PHE A 153 12.50 -4.59 25.02
C PHE A 153 13.33 -5.81 25.46
N LYS A 154 12.69 -6.84 26.02
CA LYS A 154 13.36 -8.09 26.39
C LYS A 154 13.81 -8.92 25.17
N SER A 155 13.08 -8.85 24.06
CA SER A 155 13.42 -9.61 22.83
C SER A 155 14.21 -8.79 21.81
N HIS A 156 13.89 -7.51 21.67
CA HIS A 156 14.46 -6.53 20.75
C HIS A 156 14.73 -5.24 21.53
N PRO A 157 15.92 -5.05 22.12
CA PRO A 157 16.17 -3.93 23.03
C PRO A 157 16.25 -2.57 22.32
N TYR A 158 16.56 -2.53 21.03
CA TYR A 158 16.75 -1.27 20.29
C TYR A 158 16.03 -1.25 18.94
N PHE A 159 15.46 -0.09 18.61
CA PHE A 159 15.18 0.31 17.23
C PHE A 159 16.43 0.98 16.66
N SER A 160 16.95 0.45 15.54
CA SER A 160 18.10 1.03 14.85
C SER A 160 17.63 2.08 13.85
N LEU A 161 18.00 3.35 14.07
CA LEU A 161 17.79 4.46 13.14
C LEU A 161 19.17 4.95 12.66
N GLY A 162 19.66 4.37 11.57
CA GLY A 162 21.05 4.55 11.14
C GLY A 162 22.02 4.05 12.23
N ASN A 163 22.93 4.91 12.68
CA ASN A 163 23.90 4.59 13.74
C ASN A 163 23.32 4.73 15.16
N TYR A 164 22.10 5.24 15.32
CA TYR A 164 21.50 5.49 16.62
C TYR A 164 20.60 4.34 17.07
N LYS A 165 20.89 3.79 18.25
CA LYS A 165 20.10 2.73 18.90
C LYS A 165 19.13 3.37 19.90
N ILE A 166 17.84 3.41 19.56
CA ILE A 166 16.78 3.95 20.43
C ILE A 166 16.16 2.79 21.21
N PRO A 167 16.16 2.79 22.55
CA PRO A 167 15.58 1.69 23.32
C PRO A 167 14.08 1.52 23.04
N THR A 168 13.64 0.29 22.74
CA THR A 168 12.24 0.01 22.35
C THR A 168 11.22 0.33 23.44
N TRP A 169 11.63 0.28 24.73
CA TRP A 169 10.79 0.70 25.86
C TRP A 169 10.38 2.18 25.80
N THR A 170 11.07 3.02 25.02
CA THR A 170 10.71 4.45 24.89
C THR A 170 9.52 4.72 23.94
N SER A 171 9.07 3.71 23.18
CA SER A 171 8.00 3.87 22.18
C SER A 171 6.67 4.41 22.74
N PRO A 172 6.15 3.98 23.91
CA PRO A 172 4.89 4.51 24.44
C PRO A 172 5.03 5.96 24.94
N LEU A 173 6.22 6.37 25.39
CA LEU A 173 6.50 7.75 25.77
C LEU A 173 6.48 8.68 24.56
N PHE A 174 7.08 8.25 23.45
CA PHE A 174 7.00 8.98 22.19
C PHE A 174 5.54 9.11 21.71
N ALA A 175 4.78 8.01 21.73
CA ALA A 175 3.36 8.03 21.39
C ALA A 175 2.55 8.99 22.30
N CYS A 176 2.85 9.01 23.60
CA CYS A 176 2.22 9.92 24.56
C CYS A 176 2.51 11.39 24.23
N ILE A 177 3.76 11.72 23.91
CA ILE A 177 4.14 13.07 23.47
C ILE A 177 3.38 13.45 22.19
N VAL A 178 3.37 12.57 21.19
CA VAL A 178 2.67 12.83 19.91
C VAL A 178 1.17 13.05 20.14
N VAL A 179 0.50 12.18 20.90
CA VAL A 179 -0.93 12.32 21.20
C VAL A 179 -1.21 13.61 21.96
N SER A 180 -0.38 13.98 22.94
CA SER A 180 -0.55 15.24 23.69
C SER A 180 -0.38 16.51 22.83
N ILE A 181 0.38 16.42 21.73
CA ILE A 181 0.55 17.51 20.76
C ILE A 181 -0.63 17.57 19.79
N LEU A 182 -1.13 16.42 19.35
CA LEU A 182 -2.18 16.32 18.32
C LEU A 182 -3.60 16.49 18.88
N MET A 183 -3.83 16.11 20.14
CA MET A 183 -5.17 16.12 20.78
C MET A 183 -5.21 17.12 21.94
N SER A 184 -5.90 18.24 21.74
CA SER A 184 -5.90 19.37 22.68
C SER A 184 -6.64 19.15 24.01
N ASN A 185 -7.25 17.99 24.23
CA ASN A 185 -8.09 17.69 25.41
C ASN A 185 -7.72 16.37 26.13
N THR A 186 -6.50 15.87 25.97
CA THR A 186 -6.05 14.63 26.64
C THR A 186 -5.13 14.93 27.83
N SER A 187 -5.31 14.22 28.95
CA SER A 187 -4.45 14.35 30.12
C SER A 187 -3.11 13.63 29.91
N PHE A 188 -2.07 14.41 29.56
CA PHE A 188 -0.70 13.91 29.44
C PHE A 188 -0.22 13.19 30.72
N LEU A 189 -0.58 13.74 31.88
CA LEU A 189 -0.22 13.13 33.16
C LEU A 189 -0.94 11.79 33.38
N GLY A 190 -2.23 11.70 33.05
CA GLY A 190 -2.99 10.45 33.13
C GLY A 190 -2.39 9.34 32.25
N HIS A 191 -1.96 9.67 31.04
CA HIS A 191 -1.27 8.73 30.14
C HIS A 191 0.10 8.31 30.69
N LEU A 192 0.87 9.24 31.25
CA LEU A 192 2.17 8.92 31.86
C LEU A 192 2.04 7.98 33.06
N CYS A 193 1.03 8.20 33.91
CA CYS A 193 0.69 7.29 35.01
C CYS A 193 0.33 5.90 34.49
N ALA A 194 -0.44 5.81 33.40
CA ALA A 194 -0.80 4.55 32.76
C ALA A 194 0.42 3.79 32.23
N ILE A 195 1.33 4.49 31.55
CA ILE A 195 2.57 3.92 31.02
C ILE A 195 3.43 3.37 32.15
N LEU A 196 3.57 4.11 33.27
CA LEU A 196 4.35 3.65 34.42
C LEU A 196 3.78 2.35 35.01
N ILE A 197 2.47 2.28 35.22
CA ILE A 197 1.81 1.06 35.70
C ILE A 197 1.96 -0.09 34.68
N GLY A 198 1.87 0.21 33.38
CA GLY A 198 2.15 -0.75 32.31
C GLY A 198 3.58 -1.30 32.36
N TYR A 199 4.58 -0.46 32.63
CA TYR A 199 5.96 -0.91 32.80
C TYR A 199 6.11 -1.81 34.02
N LEU A 200 5.50 -1.47 35.15
CA LEU A 200 5.52 -2.32 36.35
C LEU A 200 4.85 -3.67 36.10
N PHE A 201 3.77 -3.70 35.33
CA PHE A 201 3.12 -4.95 34.92
C PHE A 201 4.02 -5.78 33.99
N GLY A 202 4.60 -5.19 32.95
CA GLY A 202 5.52 -5.86 32.01
C GLY A 202 6.83 -6.36 32.64
N LEU A 203 7.32 -5.68 33.69
CA LEU A 203 8.44 -6.13 34.51
C LEU A 203 8.05 -7.28 35.46
N GLY A 204 6.76 -7.48 35.71
CA GLY A 204 6.24 -8.57 36.53
C GLY A 204 5.96 -8.20 37.99
N TYR A 205 6.12 -6.93 38.39
CA TYR A 205 5.88 -6.50 39.77
C TYR A 205 4.41 -6.56 40.19
N LEU A 206 3.49 -6.44 39.23
CA LEU A 206 2.06 -6.53 39.49
C LEU A 206 1.49 -7.97 39.38
N LYS A 207 2.34 -8.99 39.20
CA LYS A 207 1.90 -10.41 39.15
C LYS A 207 1.24 -10.87 40.45
N VAL A 208 1.52 -10.23 41.57
CA VAL A 208 0.91 -10.54 42.88
C VAL A 208 -0.63 -10.38 42.85
N PHE A 209 -1.14 -9.52 41.98
CA PHE A 209 -2.58 -9.28 41.84
C PHE A 209 -3.27 -10.22 40.85
N VAL A 210 -2.53 -11.10 40.17
CA VAL A 210 -3.10 -12.11 39.27
C VAL A 210 -3.74 -13.20 40.14
N PRO A 211 -5.05 -13.49 39.98
CA PRO A 211 -5.71 -14.51 40.78
C PRO A 211 -5.06 -15.88 40.59
N PRO A 212 -4.90 -16.69 41.66
CA PRO A 212 -4.32 -18.02 41.55
C PRO A 212 -5.14 -18.93 40.62
N GLU A 213 -4.46 -19.63 39.71
CA GLU A 213 -5.12 -20.50 38.72
C GLU A 213 -6.01 -21.58 39.35
N LYS A 214 -5.64 -22.08 40.53
CA LYS A 214 -6.45 -23.05 41.28
C LYS A 214 -7.84 -22.51 41.63
N VAL A 215 -7.93 -21.23 41.99
CA VAL A 215 -9.19 -20.55 42.33
C VAL A 215 -9.98 -20.30 41.05
N LEU A 216 -9.31 -19.85 39.99
CA LEU A 216 -9.95 -19.61 38.70
C LEU A 216 -10.56 -20.89 38.11
N ARG A 217 -9.82 -22.01 38.10
CA ARG A 217 -10.33 -23.32 37.67
C ARG A 217 -11.50 -23.81 38.53
N TRP A 218 -11.44 -23.56 39.85
CA TRP A 218 -12.55 -23.89 40.75
C TRP A 218 -13.82 -23.10 40.41
N ILE A 219 -13.71 -21.80 40.12
CA ILE A 219 -14.82 -20.95 39.70
C ILE A 219 -15.37 -21.42 38.33
N GLU A 220 -14.49 -21.64 37.35
CA GLU A 220 -14.85 -22.10 36.01
C GLU A 220 -15.60 -23.43 36.02
N GLY A 221 -15.08 -24.40 36.79
CA GLY A 221 -15.70 -25.73 36.94
C GLY A 221 -17.02 -25.69 37.69
N LYS A 222 -17.13 -24.90 38.77
CA LYS A 222 -18.35 -24.80 39.57
C LYS A 222 -19.50 -24.10 38.84
N LEU A 223 -19.18 -23.11 38.01
CA LEU A 223 -20.18 -22.33 37.26
C LEU A 223 -20.42 -22.84 35.83
N ASN A 224 -19.62 -23.80 35.36
CA ASN A 224 -19.62 -24.31 33.99
C ASN A 224 -19.56 -23.17 32.95
N LEU A 225 -18.61 -22.24 33.12
CA LEU A 225 -18.54 -21.02 32.31
C LEU A 225 -18.27 -21.30 30.84
N LEU A 226 -17.40 -22.27 30.54
CA LEU A 226 -17.11 -22.73 29.18
C LEU A 226 -18.35 -23.22 28.42
N GLY A 227 -19.27 -23.92 29.10
CA GLY A 227 -20.49 -24.45 28.49
C GLY A 227 -21.63 -23.43 28.40
N ARG A 228 -21.60 -22.37 29.23
CA ARG A 228 -22.70 -21.40 29.35
C ARG A 228 -22.44 -20.07 28.65
N LEU A 229 -21.19 -19.64 28.56
CA LEU A 229 -20.81 -18.34 28.02
C LEU A 229 -20.08 -18.51 26.69
N PRO A 230 -20.70 -18.15 25.55
CA PRO A 230 -20.04 -18.25 24.26
C PRO A 230 -18.86 -17.25 24.20
N HIS A 231 -17.75 -17.67 23.57
CA HIS A 231 -16.51 -16.87 23.42
C HIS A 231 -15.79 -16.54 24.75
N TYR A 232 -16.09 -17.30 25.81
CA TYR A 232 -15.32 -17.27 27.05
C TYR A 232 -13.96 -17.96 26.87
N VAL A 233 -12.87 -17.32 27.30
CA VAL A 233 -11.50 -17.88 27.26
C VAL A 233 -11.15 -18.44 28.64
N SER A 234 -11.10 -19.77 28.74
CA SER A 234 -10.78 -20.44 30.01
C SER A 234 -9.31 -20.40 30.37
N VAL A 235 -8.99 -20.71 31.64
CA VAL A 235 -7.62 -20.85 32.13
C VAL A 235 -6.83 -21.89 31.32
N ASP A 236 -7.50 -22.93 30.81
CA ASP A 236 -6.85 -24.00 30.05
C ASP A 236 -6.80 -23.74 28.53
N GLN A 237 -7.57 -22.77 28.03
CA GLN A 237 -7.53 -22.30 26.63
C GLN A 237 -6.61 -21.09 26.43
N LYS A 238 -6.14 -20.45 27.51
CA LYS A 238 -5.27 -19.28 27.40
C LYS A 238 -3.96 -19.64 26.69
N THR A 239 -3.56 -18.81 25.75
CA THR A 239 -2.35 -18.99 24.93
C THR A 239 -1.10 -18.55 25.72
N TYR A 240 -0.78 -19.22 26.83
CA TYR A 240 0.49 -18.99 27.52
C TYR A 240 1.61 -19.77 26.80
N GLY A 241 2.53 -19.07 26.13
CA GLY A 241 3.83 -19.65 25.74
C GLY A 241 4.01 -20.23 24.33
N ARG A 242 3.29 -19.78 23.29
CA ARG A 242 3.65 -20.10 21.88
C ARG A 242 4.45 -19.01 21.14
N TYR A 243 4.75 -17.90 21.81
CA TYR A 243 5.77 -16.92 21.40
C TYR A 243 6.89 -16.82 22.45
N GLY A 244 7.27 -17.99 23.00
CA GLY A 244 8.58 -18.16 23.60
C GLY A 244 9.60 -18.23 22.48
N VAL A 245 10.39 -17.18 22.37
CA VAL A 245 11.54 -17.03 21.46
C VAL A 245 12.35 -18.33 21.47
N LEU A 246 12.39 -19.03 20.33
CA LEU A 246 13.45 -20.00 20.06
C LEU A 246 14.79 -19.25 20.17
N PRO A 247 15.80 -19.77 20.88
CA PRO A 247 17.09 -19.12 20.95
C PRO A 247 17.72 -19.11 19.56
N THR A 248 17.66 -17.99 18.87
CA THR A 248 18.59 -17.70 17.77
C THR A 248 19.91 -17.31 18.42
N THR A 249 20.87 -18.21 18.32
CA THR A 249 22.26 -18.00 18.74
C THR A 249 22.92 -16.96 17.84
N ASP A 250 22.72 -15.68 18.13
CA ASP A 250 23.63 -14.64 17.65
C ASP A 250 24.71 -14.41 18.70
N THR A 251 25.86 -15.01 18.43
CA THR A 251 27.11 -14.86 19.18
C THR A 251 27.80 -13.58 18.75
N VAL A 252 27.48 -12.45 19.36
CA VAL A 252 28.41 -11.31 19.45
C VAL A 252 28.28 -10.69 20.83
N GLY A 253 29.24 -11.01 21.69
CA GLY A 253 29.39 -10.35 22.98
C GLY A 253 29.95 -8.95 22.80
N GLU A 254 29.25 -7.94 23.30
CA GLU A 254 29.87 -6.66 23.65
C GLU A 254 29.41 -6.21 25.04
N ARG A 255 30.42 -5.87 25.84
CA ARG A 255 30.37 -5.54 27.26
C ARG A 255 29.53 -4.29 27.51
N GLY A 256 28.74 -4.32 28.58
CA GLY A 256 28.02 -3.16 29.09
C GLY A 256 28.97 -2.06 29.57
N THR A 257 28.79 -0.85 29.03
CA THR A 257 29.32 0.39 29.58
C THR A 257 28.18 1.19 30.26
N PRO A 258 28.40 1.75 31.45
CA PRO A 258 27.37 2.43 32.22
C PRO A 258 27.01 3.81 31.65
N MET A 259 25.77 4.21 31.92
CA MET A 259 25.15 5.50 31.60
C MET A 259 26.00 6.71 32.01
N SER A 260 26.21 7.62 31.05
CA SER A 260 26.48 9.04 31.32
C SER A 260 25.32 9.86 30.76
N TYR A 261 24.50 10.41 31.67
CA TYR A 261 23.46 11.39 31.35
C TYR A 261 24.04 12.79 31.53
N LEU A 262 24.30 13.50 30.43
CA LEU A 262 24.42 14.95 30.42
C LEU A 262 23.76 15.50 29.15
N GLY A 263 22.72 16.31 29.30
CA GLY A 263 22.13 17.08 28.19
C GLY A 263 20.61 17.14 28.08
N SER A 264 19.85 17.09 29.18
CA SER A 264 18.38 17.22 29.13
C SER A 264 17.88 18.68 29.11
N SER A 265 18.67 19.65 29.59
CA SER A 265 18.25 21.05 29.77
C SER A 265 18.31 21.90 28.49
N GLN A 266 19.23 21.63 27.55
CA GLN A 266 19.31 22.35 26.27
C GLN A 266 18.21 21.96 25.27
N ARG A 267 17.79 20.68 25.24
CA ARG A 267 16.70 20.21 24.36
C ARG A 267 15.34 20.75 24.77
N LEU A 268 15.07 20.84 26.07
CA LEU A 268 13.85 21.45 26.61
C LEU A 268 13.77 22.96 26.31
N ALA A 269 14.90 23.68 26.35
CA ALA A 269 14.96 25.09 25.98
C ALA A 269 14.69 25.31 24.48
N ALA A 270 15.23 24.46 23.60
CA ALA A 270 14.97 24.51 22.16
C ALA A 270 13.50 24.20 21.82
N ILE A 271 12.90 23.19 22.46
CA ILE A 271 11.47 22.83 22.30
C ILE A 271 10.56 23.96 22.82
N ARG A 272 10.89 24.58 23.96
CA ARG A 272 10.14 25.72 24.52
C ARG A 272 10.28 26.98 23.66
N LYS A 273 11.43 27.20 23.02
CA LYS A 273 11.67 28.30 22.07
C LYS A 273 10.95 28.08 20.74
N LEU A 274 10.85 26.83 20.27
CA LEU A 274 10.01 26.44 19.11
C LEU A 274 8.52 26.73 19.41
N ARG A 275 8.02 26.33 20.58
CA ARG A 275 6.63 26.57 21.01
C ARG A 275 6.28 28.06 21.06
N ASN A 276 7.23 28.93 21.37
CA ASN A 276 7.03 30.37 21.43
C ASN A 276 7.14 31.07 20.07
N ASN A 277 7.52 30.37 18.99
CA ASN A 277 7.49 30.89 17.62
C ASN A 277 6.57 30.02 16.76
N PRO A 278 5.24 30.19 16.91
CA PRO A 278 4.29 29.35 16.21
C PRO A 278 4.40 29.59 14.68
N HIS A 279 4.88 30.76 14.21
CA HIS A 279 4.99 31.06 12.78
C HIS A 279 6.03 30.15 12.12
N PHE A 280 7.18 29.97 12.77
CA PHE A 280 8.19 29.01 12.30
C PHE A 280 7.65 27.57 12.27
N LEU A 281 6.95 27.15 13.33
CA LEU A 281 6.36 25.82 13.47
C LEU A 281 5.32 25.48 12.39
N PHE A 282 4.47 26.43 12.03
CA PHE A 282 3.33 26.17 11.14
C PHE A 282 3.54 26.64 9.70
N VAL A 283 4.53 27.51 9.44
CA VAL A 283 4.80 28.04 8.09
C VAL A 283 6.10 27.50 7.51
N HIS A 284 7.22 27.52 8.24
CA HIS A 284 8.52 27.15 7.65
C HIS A 284 8.89 25.69 7.86
N LEU A 285 8.70 25.17 9.07
CA LEU A 285 9.06 23.79 9.42
C LEU A 285 8.40 22.73 8.53
N PRO A 286 7.10 22.82 8.17
CA PRO A 286 6.46 21.81 7.34
C PRO A 286 6.98 21.77 5.90
N HIS A 287 7.36 22.92 5.33
CA HIS A 287 7.96 22.98 3.99
C HIS A 287 9.35 22.36 4.00
N ILE A 288 10.16 22.65 5.03
CA ILE A 288 11.48 22.04 5.20
C ILE A 288 11.35 20.53 5.40
N LEU A 289 10.44 20.09 6.28
CA LEU A 289 10.24 18.67 6.55
C LEU A 289 9.71 17.92 5.32
N SER A 290 8.74 18.51 4.61
CA SER A 290 8.23 17.95 3.35
C SER A 290 9.34 17.84 2.29
N PHE A 291 10.18 18.86 2.12
CA PHE A 291 11.33 18.82 1.21
C PHE A 291 12.35 17.75 1.63
N LEU A 292 12.69 17.66 2.92
CA LEU A 292 13.58 16.65 3.45
C LEU A 292 13.01 15.23 3.27
N CYS A 293 11.70 15.04 3.42
CA CYS A 293 11.04 13.77 3.16
C CYS A 293 11.17 13.34 1.68
N VAL A 294 10.94 14.27 0.74
CA VAL A 294 11.12 13.99 -0.70
C VAL A 294 12.58 13.65 -1.00
N LEU A 295 13.52 14.48 -0.52
CA LEU A 295 14.95 14.26 -0.74
C LEU A 295 15.42 12.94 -0.13
N ALA A 296 15.03 12.65 1.12
CA ALA A 296 15.37 11.41 1.79
C ALA A 296 14.76 10.20 1.05
N GLY A 297 13.53 10.30 0.54
CA GLY A 297 12.90 9.25 -0.26
C GLY A 297 13.69 8.93 -1.52
N VAL A 298 14.10 9.95 -2.29
CA VAL A 298 14.93 9.78 -3.50
C VAL A 298 16.30 9.21 -3.17
N VAL A 299 17.00 9.78 -2.17
CA VAL A 299 18.31 9.30 -1.74
C VAL A 299 18.22 7.84 -1.27
N TRP A 300 17.16 7.46 -0.57
CA TRP A 300 16.96 6.09 -0.11
C TRP A 300 16.90 5.10 -1.27
N LEU A 301 16.21 5.44 -2.36
CA LEU A 301 16.18 4.60 -3.57
C LEU A 301 17.59 4.44 -4.16
N LEU A 302 18.37 5.52 -4.22
CA LEU A 302 19.75 5.50 -4.74
C LEU A 302 20.72 4.73 -3.84
N LEU A 303 20.40 4.52 -2.57
CA LEU A 303 21.22 3.70 -1.65
C LEU A 303 20.96 2.20 -1.81
N LEU A 304 19.79 1.78 -2.32
CA LEU A 304 19.41 0.37 -2.43
C LEU A 304 20.40 -0.53 -3.20
N PRO A 305 21.06 -0.09 -4.30
CA PRO A 305 22.00 -0.93 -5.04
C PRO A 305 23.29 -1.27 -4.28
N LEU A 306 23.55 -0.61 -3.15
CA LEU A 306 24.73 -0.88 -2.31
C LEU A 306 24.62 -2.25 -1.62
N ASN A 307 25.77 -2.86 -1.33
CA ASN A 307 25.84 -4.19 -0.74
C ASN A 307 25.16 -4.28 0.65
N ASP A 308 25.20 -3.20 1.44
CA ASP A 308 24.67 -3.17 2.80
C ASP A 308 23.13 -3.21 2.87
N TYR A 309 22.46 -2.79 1.78
CA TYR A 309 21.00 -2.72 1.69
C TYR A 309 20.38 -3.84 0.85
N SER A 310 21.21 -4.74 0.34
CA SER A 310 20.81 -5.81 -0.57
C SER A 310 21.21 -7.18 -0.03
N ARG A 311 20.41 -8.21 -0.34
CA ARG A 311 20.62 -9.59 0.11
C ARG A 311 20.90 -10.50 -1.07
N GLN A 312 21.69 -11.54 -0.85
CA GLN A 312 21.81 -12.62 -1.82
C GLN A 312 20.49 -13.40 -1.89
N THR A 313 20.13 -13.87 -3.07
CA THR A 313 18.99 -14.76 -3.24
C THR A 313 19.32 -16.14 -2.67
N TYR A 314 18.28 -16.83 -2.19
CA TYR A 314 18.35 -18.18 -1.66
C TYR A 314 16.99 -18.84 -1.89
N ILE A 315 16.95 -20.17 -1.81
CA ILE A 315 15.70 -20.92 -1.94
C ILE A 315 15.22 -21.25 -0.54
N SER A 316 14.04 -20.72 -0.19
CA SER A 316 13.45 -20.89 1.14
C SER A 316 12.69 -22.20 1.23
N GLU A 317 11.99 -22.56 0.15
CA GLU A 317 11.18 -23.77 0.07
C GLU A 317 12.04 -25.01 -0.18
N ASN A 318 12.18 -25.82 0.85
CA ASN A 318 12.98 -27.05 0.81
C ASN A 318 12.41 -28.08 -0.17
N ALA A 319 11.10 -28.06 -0.45
CA ALA A 319 10.47 -29.02 -1.37
C ALA A 319 10.87 -28.82 -2.84
N LEU A 320 11.35 -27.62 -3.23
CA LEU A 320 11.69 -27.33 -4.62
C LEU A 320 12.88 -28.15 -5.14
N LEU A 321 13.85 -28.45 -4.28
CA LEU A 321 15.03 -29.30 -4.58
C LEU A 321 15.60 -29.04 -6.00
N PRO A 322 15.95 -27.78 -6.33
CA PRO A 322 16.34 -27.37 -7.69
C PRO A 322 17.49 -28.22 -8.23
N GLY A 323 17.32 -28.80 -9.41
CA GLY A 323 18.39 -29.52 -10.11
C GLY A 323 18.95 -30.74 -9.40
N GLN A 324 18.26 -31.29 -8.39
CA GLN A 324 18.70 -32.50 -7.69
C GLN A 324 18.54 -33.79 -8.50
N VAL A 325 17.73 -33.76 -9.56
CA VAL A 325 17.49 -34.91 -10.43
C VAL A 325 17.98 -34.63 -11.84
N HIS A 326 18.64 -35.61 -12.45
CA HIS A 326 19.05 -35.51 -13.84
C HIS A 326 17.83 -35.43 -14.76
N ALA A 327 17.84 -34.44 -15.65
CA ALA A 327 16.90 -34.36 -16.77
C ALA A 327 17.40 -35.25 -17.91
N TYR A 328 16.52 -36.05 -18.50
CA TYR A 328 16.87 -37.04 -19.52
C TYR A 328 16.39 -36.64 -20.92
N PHE A 329 15.72 -35.50 -21.06
CA PHE A 329 15.29 -34.96 -22.36
C PHE A 329 16.48 -34.69 -23.27
N SER A 330 16.79 -35.62 -24.18
CA SER A 330 17.94 -35.54 -25.09
C SER A 330 17.85 -36.58 -26.22
N GLY A 331 18.85 -36.57 -27.11
CA GLY A 331 19.10 -37.66 -28.05
C GLY A 331 17.94 -37.91 -29.01
N SER A 332 17.20 -39.00 -28.80
CA SER A 332 16.08 -39.40 -29.68
C SER A 332 14.95 -38.38 -29.71
N GLU A 333 14.73 -37.62 -28.63
CA GLU A 333 13.70 -36.57 -28.60
C GLU A 333 14.04 -35.40 -29.53
N GLN A 334 15.32 -35.20 -29.88
CA GLN A 334 15.72 -34.21 -30.89
C GLN A 334 15.20 -34.57 -32.28
N ASN A 335 15.15 -35.86 -32.62
CA ASN A 335 14.60 -36.31 -33.90
C ASN A 335 13.08 -36.11 -33.96
N ILE A 336 12.40 -36.33 -32.84
CA ILE A 336 10.95 -36.08 -32.71
C ILE A 336 10.65 -34.60 -32.84
N PHE A 337 11.41 -33.74 -32.14
CA PHE A 337 11.32 -32.30 -32.27
C PHE A 337 11.47 -31.84 -33.72
N ARG A 338 12.52 -32.29 -34.42
CA ARG A 338 12.75 -31.94 -35.84
C ARG A 338 11.63 -32.44 -36.74
N GLY A 339 11.05 -33.61 -36.44
CA GLY A 339 9.90 -34.14 -37.17
C GLY A 339 8.67 -33.25 -37.04
N TYR A 340 8.26 -32.95 -35.80
CA TYR A 340 7.13 -32.06 -35.52
C TYR A 340 7.35 -30.66 -36.07
N ARG A 341 8.58 -30.15 -36.00
CA ARG A 341 8.95 -28.85 -36.58
C ARG A 341 8.68 -28.84 -38.08
N LYS A 342 9.20 -29.82 -38.82
CA LYS A 342 8.98 -29.93 -40.27
C LYS A 342 7.51 -30.05 -40.64
N GLU A 343 6.73 -30.76 -39.83
CA GLU A 343 5.28 -30.88 -40.03
C GLU A 343 4.55 -29.54 -39.87
N LEU A 344 4.96 -28.71 -38.91
CA LEU A 344 4.40 -27.37 -38.72
C LEU A 344 4.91 -26.38 -39.78
N GLU A 345 6.21 -26.42 -40.12
CA GLU A 345 6.81 -25.61 -41.19
C GLU A 345 6.14 -25.87 -42.55
N GLY A 346 5.76 -27.12 -42.83
CA GLY A 346 5.06 -27.49 -44.06
C GLY A 346 3.66 -26.90 -44.22
N LEU A 347 3.08 -26.34 -43.14
CA LEU A 347 1.78 -25.65 -43.15
C LEU A 347 1.92 -24.13 -43.25
N LEU A 348 3.15 -23.61 -43.30
CA LEU A 348 3.39 -22.18 -43.42
C LEU A 348 3.26 -21.74 -44.89
N PRO A 349 2.60 -20.60 -45.18
CA PRO A 349 2.21 -20.20 -46.53
C PRO A 349 3.36 -20.02 -47.54
N ASN A 350 4.60 -19.83 -47.07
CA ASN A 350 5.80 -19.65 -47.92
C ASN A 350 6.93 -20.68 -47.65
N GLY A 351 6.66 -21.77 -46.92
CA GLY A 351 7.69 -22.72 -46.48
C GLY A 351 8.47 -22.27 -45.23
N ALA A 352 9.67 -22.81 -45.02
CA ALA A 352 10.51 -22.45 -43.86
C ALA A 352 10.80 -20.93 -43.88
N PRO A 353 10.43 -20.18 -42.84
CA PRO A 353 10.56 -18.74 -42.85
C PRO A 353 12.05 -18.36 -42.94
N GLY A 354 12.41 -17.54 -43.93
CA GLY A 354 13.67 -16.80 -43.88
C GLY A 354 13.68 -15.83 -42.69
N GLU A 355 14.86 -15.41 -42.25
CA GLU A 355 14.98 -14.34 -41.27
C GLU A 355 14.41 -13.03 -41.85
N GLY A 356 13.39 -12.44 -41.20
CA GLY A 356 12.79 -11.19 -41.66
C GLY A 356 11.43 -10.87 -41.01
N PRO A 357 10.93 -9.64 -41.19
CA PRO A 357 9.67 -9.18 -40.58
C PRO A 357 8.43 -9.95 -41.06
N GLU A 358 8.44 -10.46 -42.30
CA GLU A 358 7.33 -11.27 -42.85
C GLU A 358 7.05 -12.55 -42.03
N ARG A 359 8.05 -13.06 -41.29
CA ARG A 359 7.90 -14.20 -40.37
C ARG A 359 6.92 -13.88 -39.23
N ASN A 360 6.90 -12.63 -38.76
CA ASN A 360 6.11 -12.22 -37.60
C ASN A 360 4.63 -11.98 -37.94
N ASP A 361 4.29 -11.87 -39.23
CA ASP A 361 2.92 -11.71 -39.71
C ASP A 361 2.17 -13.05 -39.76
N ILE A 362 2.86 -14.19 -39.58
CA ILE A 362 2.27 -15.53 -39.61
C ILE A 362 1.37 -15.74 -38.38
N GLU A 363 0.06 -15.78 -38.61
CA GLU A 363 -0.94 -16.08 -37.59
C GLU A 363 -1.19 -17.58 -37.42
N LEU A 364 -1.74 -17.96 -36.26
CA LEU A 364 -2.14 -19.33 -35.98
C LEU A 364 -3.43 -19.66 -36.76
N THR A 365 -3.28 -20.31 -37.92
CA THR A 365 -4.43 -20.70 -38.75
C THR A 365 -5.19 -21.90 -38.18
N PRO A 366 -6.46 -22.11 -38.57
CA PRO A 366 -7.22 -23.30 -38.19
C PRO A 366 -6.51 -24.61 -38.57
N GLU A 367 -5.81 -24.63 -39.71
CA GLU A 367 -5.06 -25.81 -40.17
C GLU A 367 -3.89 -26.15 -39.24
N ILE A 368 -3.14 -25.14 -38.79
CA ILE A 368 -2.05 -25.31 -37.81
C ILE A 368 -2.64 -25.75 -36.45
N SER A 369 -3.74 -25.13 -36.02
CA SER A 369 -4.46 -25.53 -34.80
C SER A 369 -4.90 -26.99 -34.85
N ASP A 370 -5.49 -27.45 -35.95
CA ASP A 370 -5.92 -28.83 -36.14
C ASP A 370 -4.72 -29.79 -36.20
N LYS A 371 -3.60 -29.36 -36.79
CA LYS A 371 -2.36 -30.15 -36.78
C LYS A 371 -1.82 -30.31 -35.37
N ILE A 372 -1.73 -29.24 -34.58
CA ILE A 372 -1.32 -29.27 -33.16
C ILE A 372 -2.22 -30.23 -32.37
N GLN A 373 -3.55 -30.12 -32.54
CA GLN A 373 -4.49 -31.03 -31.89
C GLN A 373 -4.24 -32.49 -32.30
N SER A 374 -3.97 -32.75 -33.59
CA SER A 374 -3.71 -34.10 -34.09
C SER A 374 -2.46 -34.73 -33.47
N VAL A 375 -1.38 -33.95 -33.30
CA VAL A 375 -0.11 -34.41 -32.68
C VAL A 375 -0.32 -34.74 -31.21
N LEU A 376 -1.06 -33.89 -30.48
CA LEU A 376 -1.38 -34.12 -29.07
C LEU A 376 -2.29 -35.36 -28.89
N ARG A 377 -3.31 -35.54 -29.74
CA ARG A 377 -4.18 -36.73 -29.73
C ARG A 377 -3.40 -38.00 -30.09
N ALA A 378 -2.52 -37.95 -31.08
CA ALA A 378 -1.66 -39.06 -31.48
C ALA A 378 -0.68 -39.47 -30.35
N SER A 379 -0.34 -38.51 -29.47
CA SER A 379 0.46 -38.76 -28.26
C SER A 379 -0.37 -39.35 -27.10
N GLY A 380 -1.67 -39.60 -27.29
CA GLY A 380 -2.56 -40.19 -26.30
C GLY A 380 -3.09 -39.20 -25.26
N LEU A 381 -3.11 -37.91 -25.57
CA LEU A 381 -3.56 -36.86 -24.65
C LEU A 381 -5.02 -36.47 -24.90
N LYS A 382 -5.71 -36.04 -23.83
CA LYS A 382 -7.04 -35.42 -23.94
C LYS A 382 -6.85 -33.98 -24.38
N VAL A 383 -7.40 -33.63 -25.55
CA VAL A 383 -7.23 -32.31 -26.18
C VAL A 383 -8.55 -31.57 -26.23
N ALA A 384 -8.52 -30.29 -25.89
CA ALA A 384 -9.63 -29.37 -26.00
C ALA A 384 -9.21 -28.06 -26.67
N THR A 385 -10.20 -27.31 -27.12
CA THR A 385 -10.01 -25.96 -27.66
C THR A 385 -10.97 -24.98 -27.00
N GLN A 386 -10.62 -23.70 -27.05
CA GLN A 386 -11.43 -22.62 -26.51
C GLN A 386 -11.36 -21.44 -27.47
N LYS A 387 -12.51 -20.99 -27.99
CA LYS A 387 -12.58 -19.74 -28.75
C LYS A 387 -12.84 -18.56 -27.82
N TYR A 388 -12.24 -17.42 -28.14
CA TYR A 388 -12.42 -16.19 -27.39
C TYR A 388 -12.45 -14.99 -28.31
N GLU A 389 -13.10 -13.92 -27.85
CA GLU A 389 -13.14 -12.62 -28.50
C GLU A 389 -13.14 -11.51 -27.44
N TYR A 390 -12.21 -10.57 -27.56
CA TYR A 390 -12.17 -9.33 -26.79
C TYR A 390 -12.24 -8.15 -27.75
N THR A 391 -13.01 -7.12 -27.41
CA THR A 391 -13.02 -5.87 -28.17
C THR A 391 -12.62 -4.74 -27.24
N SER A 392 -11.54 -4.02 -27.58
CA SER A 392 -11.05 -2.87 -26.82
C SER A 392 -10.56 -1.78 -27.77
N ALA A 393 -10.85 -0.52 -27.46
CA ALA A 393 -10.52 0.64 -28.30
C ALA A 393 -10.93 0.52 -29.79
N GLY A 394 -11.97 -0.27 -30.10
CA GLY A 394 -12.42 -0.55 -31.47
C GLY A 394 -11.55 -1.55 -32.24
N ILE A 395 -10.67 -2.29 -31.56
CA ILE A 395 -9.88 -3.41 -32.09
C ILE A 395 -10.44 -4.70 -31.48
N THR A 396 -10.75 -5.67 -32.34
CA THR A 396 -11.22 -6.98 -31.92
C THR A 396 -10.06 -7.98 -31.96
N HIS A 397 -9.74 -8.54 -30.79
CA HIS A 397 -8.77 -9.61 -30.59
C HIS A 397 -9.53 -10.92 -30.45
N GLN A 398 -9.35 -11.83 -31.41
CA GLN A 398 -10.02 -13.12 -31.42
C GLN A 398 -9.03 -14.24 -31.70
N GLY A 399 -9.32 -15.42 -31.16
CA GLY A 399 -8.45 -16.57 -31.34
C GLY A 399 -9.04 -17.87 -30.83
N GLN A 400 -8.30 -18.96 -31.04
CA GLN A 400 -8.61 -20.27 -30.51
C GLN A 400 -7.41 -20.83 -29.77
N ASN A 401 -7.55 -21.00 -28.46
CA ASN A 401 -6.56 -21.71 -27.65
C ASN A 401 -6.69 -23.21 -27.88
N VAL A 402 -5.57 -23.92 -27.91
CA VAL A 402 -5.48 -25.38 -27.93
C VAL A 402 -4.78 -25.83 -26.67
N TYR A 403 -5.35 -26.78 -25.94
CA TYR A 403 -4.70 -27.30 -24.75
C TYR A 403 -4.92 -28.79 -24.56
N ALA A 404 -4.00 -29.43 -23.85
CA ALA A 404 -4.04 -30.85 -23.53
C ALA A 404 -3.64 -31.10 -22.09
N ILE A 405 -4.22 -32.14 -21.49
CA ILE A 405 -3.99 -32.50 -20.08
C ILE A 405 -3.34 -33.88 -19.99
N ILE A 406 -2.21 -33.94 -19.29
CA ILE A 406 -1.60 -35.16 -18.79
C ILE A 406 -2.13 -35.39 -17.38
N GLN A 407 -2.90 -36.47 -17.20
CA GLN A 407 -3.30 -36.92 -15.87
C GLN A 407 -2.10 -37.57 -15.16
N ALA A 408 -1.81 -37.12 -13.95
CA ALA A 408 -0.69 -37.57 -13.14
C ALA A 408 -0.81 -39.06 -12.80
N PRO A 409 0.21 -39.89 -13.10
CA PRO A 409 0.17 -41.31 -12.75
C PRO A 409 0.20 -41.57 -11.23
N ARG A 410 0.73 -40.63 -10.44
CA ARG A 410 0.85 -40.72 -8.97
C ARG A 410 -0.04 -39.72 -8.22
N GLY A 411 -0.82 -38.93 -8.95
CA GLY A 411 -1.70 -37.90 -8.38
C GLY A 411 -3.16 -38.31 -8.40
N ASP A 412 -3.97 -37.62 -7.60
CA ASP A 412 -5.42 -37.73 -7.55
C ASP A 412 -6.14 -36.69 -8.43
N ALA A 413 -5.39 -36.01 -9.32
CA ALA A 413 -5.84 -34.93 -10.19
C ALA A 413 -6.41 -33.69 -9.45
N THR A 414 -6.04 -33.48 -8.18
CA THR A 414 -6.44 -32.30 -7.40
C THR A 414 -5.55 -31.08 -7.61
N GLU A 415 -4.37 -31.28 -8.21
CA GLU A 415 -3.38 -30.23 -8.47
C GLU A 415 -2.83 -30.33 -9.89
N ALA A 416 -2.46 -29.20 -10.48
CA ALA A 416 -1.94 -29.12 -11.83
C ALA A 416 -0.81 -28.10 -11.99
N ILE A 417 0.08 -28.34 -12.95
CA ILE A 417 1.11 -27.41 -13.43
C ILE A 417 0.76 -27.04 -14.86
N VAL A 418 0.91 -25.77 -15.23
CA VAL A 418 0.64 -25.31 -16.60
C VAL A 418 1.92 -24.94 -17.33
N LEU A 419 2.09 -25.50 -18.52
CA LEU A 419 3.11 -25.17 -19.50
C LEU A 419 2.47 -24.39 -20.64
N VAL A 420 2.78 -23.10 -20.75
CA VAL A 420 2.20 -22.22 -21.76
C VAL A 420 3.21 -21.97 -22.87
N THR A 421 2.72 -21.94 -24.09
CA THR A 421 3.52 -21.58 -25.25
C THR A 421 2.65 -20.83 -26.24
N ALA A 422 2.87 -19.53 -26.36
CA ALA A 422 2.16 -18.73 -27.34
C ALA A 422 2.78 -18.92 -28.73
N TRP A 423 1.97 -18.89 -29.79
CA TRP A 423 2.41 -18.91 -31.18
C TRP A 423 3.16 -17.61 -31.53
N LYS A 424 2.69 -16.47 -31.05
CA LYS A 424 3.43 -15.20 -31.04
C LYS A 424 3.90 -14.85 -29.63
N THR A 425 5.19 -14.55 -29.48
CA THR A 425 5.79 -14.12 -28.20
C THR A 425 5.21 -12.79 -27.71
N ALA A 426 5.58 -12.38 -26.49
CA ALA A 426 5.23 -11.05 -25.97
C ALA A 426 5.70 -9.90 -26.88
N ASP A 427 6.80 -10.09 -27.60
CA ASP A 427 7.41 -9.14 -28.55
C ASP A 427 6.80 -9.24 -29.97
N GLY A 428 5.86 -10.17 -30.19
CA GLY A 428 5.20 -10.39 -31.49
C GLY A 428 5.98 -11.29 -32.47
N GLU A 429 7.02 -11.97 -32.00
CA GLU A 429 7.84 -12.86 -32.82
C GLU A 429 7.23 -14.26 -32.94
N LEU A 430 7.45 -14.93 -34.08
CA LEU A 430 6.96 -16.30 -34.31
C LEU A 430 7.71 -17.33 -33.43
N ASN A 431 7.01 -17.93 -32.48
CA ASN A 431 7.54 -18.89 -31.50
C ASN A 431 7.42 -20.36 -31.94
N LEU A 432 7.81 -20.65 -33.19
CA LEU A 432 7.66 -21.99 -33.77
C LEU A 432 8.44 -23.07 -32.99
N ASN A 433 9.68 -22.79 -32.58
CA ASN A 433 10.50 -23.74 -31.83
C ASN A 433 9.98 -23.93 -30.40
N GLY A 434 9.42 -22.89 -29.78
CA GLY A 434 8.73 -23.04 -28.50
C GLY A 434 7.55 -24.00 -28.61
N VAL A 435 6.65 -23.80 -29.59
CA VAL A 435 5.46 -24.66 -29.77
C VAL A 435 5.86 -26.10 -30.09
N THR A 436 6.87 -26.28 -30.93
CA THR A 436 7.42 -27.60 -31.23
C THR A 436 8.02 -28.27 -29.98
N LEU A 437 8.72 -27.51 -29.14
CA LEU A 437 9.30 -28.02 -27.90
C LEU A 437 8.19 -28.47 -26.94
N ALA A 438 7.13 -27.67 -26.79
CA ALA A 438 5.97 -28.02 -25.98
C ALA A 438 5.29 -29.32 -26.45
N LEU A 439 5.11 -29.51 -27.76
CA LEU A 439 4.58 -30.77 -28.33
C LEU A 439 5.48 -31.97 -28.04
N THR A 440 6.79 -31.77 -28.16
CA THR A 440 7.79 -32.83 -27.90
C THR A 440 7.80 -33.20 -26.41
N LEU A 441 7.80 -32.20 -25.53
CA LEU A 441 7.70 -32.37 -24.07
C LEU A 441 6.40 -33.04 -23.67
N ALA A 442 5.27 -32.71 -24.29
CA ALA A 442 3.97 -33.33 -23.98
C ALA A 442 4.00 -34.85 -24.24
N ARG A 443 4.56 -35.27 -25.38
CA ARG A 443 4.77 -36.68 -25.70
C ARG A 443 5.77 -37.33 -24.74
N TYR A 444 6.88 -36.65 -24.44
CA TYR A 444 7.90 -37.16 -23.53
C TYR A 444 7.35 -37.34 -22.11
N PHE A 445 6.74 -36.32 -21.51
CA PHE A 445 6.17 -36.37 -20.15
C PHE A 445 5.11 -37.44 -19.99
N LYS A 446 4.29 -37.69 -21.02
CA LYS A 446 3.26 -38.74 -20.99
C LYS A 446 3.83 -40.15 -20.77
N ARG A 447 5.08 -40.39 -21.15
CA ARG A 447 5.77 -41.68 -20.98
C ARG A 447 6.31 -41.90 -19.57
N TRP A 448 6.43 -40.83 -18.78
CA TRP A 448 7.02 -40.88 -17.46
C TRP A 448 5.96 -41.08 -16.39
N SER A 449 6.26 -41.93 -15.41
CA SER A 449 5.36 -42.27 -14.30
C SER A 449 5.63 -41.47 -13.02
N LEU A 450 6.45 -40.43 -13.07
CA LEU A 450 6.90 -39.69 -11.87
C LEU A 450 5.98 -38.56 -11.44
N TRP A 451 5.05 -38.13 -12.30
CA TRP A 451 4.24 -36.95 -12.06
C TRP A 451 3.17 -37.24 -11.00
N SER A 452 3.13 -36.36 -10.01
CA SER A 452 2.15 -36.34 -8.90
C SER A 452 1.10 -35.25 -9.09
N LYS A 453 1.35 -34.28 -9.99
CA LYS A 453 0.41 -33.23 -10.40
C LYS A 453 0.09 -33.38 -11.88
N ASP A 454 -1.14 -33.05 -12.26
CA ASP A 454 -1.52 -33.02 -13.66
C ASP A 454 -0.68 -31.97 -14.40
N ILE A 455 -0.40 -32.18 -15.68
CA ILE A 455 0.35 -31.21 -16.49
C ILE A 455 -0.51 -30.77 -17.66
N ILE A 456 -0.77 -29.47 -17.72
CA ILE A 456 -1.55 -28.84 -18.78
C ILE A 456 -0.58 -28.20 -19.77
N PHE A 457 -0.65 -28.60 -21.03
CA PHE A 457 0.04 -27.92 -22.13
C PHE A 457 -0.95 -26.98 -22.79
N LEU A 458 -0.71 -25.68 -22.70
CA LEU A 458 -1.55 -24.63 -23.25
C LEU A 458 -0.82 -23.93 -24.41
N ILE A 459 -1.38 -24.03 -25.61
CA ILE A 459 -0.88 -23.35 -26.80
C ILE A 459 -1.88 -22.26 -27.19
N THR A 460 -1.43 -21.00 -27.13
CA THR A 460 -2.27 -19.83 -27.39
C THR A 460 -1.86 -19.15 -28.70
N PRO A 461 -2.77 -18.45 -29.40
CA PRO A 461 -2.40 -17.64 -30.58
C PRO A 461 -1.38 -16.53 -30.24
N ASP A 462 -1.50 -15.94 -29.05
CA ASP A 462 -0.65 -14.85 -28.58
C ASP A 462 -0.44 -14.91 -27.05
N SER A 463 0.60 -14.21 -26.56
CA SER A 463 0.95 -14.16 -25.13
C SER A 463 0.08 -13.22 -24.28
N LYS A 464 -0.81 -12.41 -24.87
CA LYS A 464 -1.53 -11.32 -24.19
C LYS A 464 -2.99 -11.66 -23.88
N SER A 465 -3.74 -12.05 -24.90
CA SER A 465 -5.19 -12.25 -24.87
C SER A 465 -5.57 -13.72 -24.70
N GLY A 466 -4.90 -14.63 -25.42
CA GLY A 466 -5.21 -16.05 -25.36
C GLY A 466 -5.01 -16.67 -23.98
N THR A 467 -3.91 -16.33 -23.31
CA THR A 467 -3.64 -16.85 -21.95
C THR A 467 -4.64 -16.30 -20.94
N GLN A 468 -5.00 -15.01 -21.04
CA GLN A 468 -6.02 -14.40 -20.17
C GLN A 468 -7.39 -15.08 -20.34
N ALA A 469 -7.85 -15.27 -21.58
CA ALA A 469 -9.12 -15.95 -21.86
C ALA A 469 -9.17 -17.37 -21.26
N TRP A 470 -8.05 -18.09 -21.32
CA TRP A 470 -7.98 -19.45 -20.80
C TRP A 470 -8.03 -19.47 -19.27
N ILE A 471 -7.25 -18.62 -18.59
CA ILE A 471 -7.21 -18.60 -17.12
C ILE A 471 -8.52 -18.06 -16.53
N ASP A 472 -9.12 -17.03 -17.14
CA ASP A 472 -10.45 -16.53 -16.76
C ASP A 472 -11.47 -17.67 -16.78
N ALA A 473 -11.48 -18.47 -17.85
CA ALA A 473 -12.40 -19.59 -18.00
C ALA A 473 -12.04 -20.79 -17.12
N TYR A 474 -10.78 -20.95 -16.75
CA TYR A 474 -10.36 -21.96 -15.77
C TYR A 474 -11.00 -21.70 -14.41
N HIS A 475 -11.06 -20.43 -14.00
CA HIS A 475 -11.63 -19.98 -12.72
C HIS A 475 -13.12 -19.57 -12.78
N ASP A 476 -13.81 -19.84 -13.90
CA ASP A 476 -15.23 -19.49 -14.10
C ASP A 476 -15.53 -17.97 -13.97
N MET A 477 -14.57 -17.14 -14.38
CA MET A 477 -14.61 -15.67 -14.35
C MET A 477 -14.66 -15.03 -15.74
N GLN A 478 -14.84 -15.83 -16.79
CA GLN A 478 -14.79 -15.37 -18.17
C GLN A 478 -16.01 -14.52 -18.58
N PRO A 479 -15.83 -13.50 -19.44
CA PRO A 479 -16.95 -12.75 -20.01
C PRO A 479 -17.74 -13.60 -21.02
N PRO A 480 -18.96 -13.18 -21.42
CA PRO A 480 -19.80 -13.93 -22.35
C PRO A 480 -19.19 -14.16 -23.74
N SER A 481 -18.21 -13.34 -24.14
CA SER A 481 -17.49 -13.46 -25.42
C SER A 481 -16.39 -14.53 -25.40
N VAL A 482 -16.11 -15.13 -24.24
CA VAL A 482 -15.10 -16.17 -24.04
C VAL A 482 -15.79 -17.50 -23.73
N GLN A 483 -15.43 -18.56 -24.45
CA GLN A 483 -16.02 -19.87 -24.23
C GLN A 483 -15.56 -20.49 -22.90
N PRO A 484 -16.44 -21.21 -22.18
CA PRO A 484 -16.03 -22.01 -21.03
C PRO A 484 -15.12 -23.17 -21.45
N LEU A 485 -14.32 -23.67 -20.51
CA LEU A 485 -13.40 -24.78 -20.78
C LEU A 485 -14.14 -26.13 -20.70
N PRO A 486 -14.11 -26.97 -21.76
CA PRO A 486 -14.72 -28.29 -21.73
C PRO A 486 -13.93 -29.31 -20.90
N LEU A 487 -12.63 -29.07 -20.69
CA LEU A 487 -11.74 -29.88 -19.86
C LEU A 487 -11.09 -28.98 -18.80
N LYS A 488 -11.16 -29.37 -17.53
CA LYS A 488 -10.42 -28.76 -16.41
C LYS A 488 -9.64 -29.81 -15.64
N SER A 489 -8.65 -29.38 -14.89
CA SER A 489 -7.90 -30.21 -13.94
C SER A 489 -7.99 -29.57 -12.54
N GLY A 490 -7.14 -29.99 -11.62
CA GLY A 490 -7.07 -29.50 -10.25
C GLY A 490 -6.59 -28.05 -10.10
N ALA A 491 -6.33 -27.63 -8.86
CA ALA A 491 -5.80 -26.30 -8.58
C ALA A 491 -4.42 -26.09 -9.23
N LEU A 492 -4.23 -24.95 -9.89
CA LEU A 492 -2.97 -24.62 -10.56
C LEU A 492 -1.91 -24.22 -9.53
N GLN A 493 -0.85 -24.99 -9.43
CA GLN A 493 0.23 -24.78 -8.45
C GLN A 493 1.30 -23.81 -8.96
N GLY A 494 1.53 -23.77 -10.28
CA GLY A 494 2.47 -22.85 -10.90
C GLY A 494 2.46 -22.96 -12.42
N GLY A 495 2.99 -21.93 -13.08
CA GLY A 495 3.05 -21.82 -14.53
C GLY A 495 4.46 -21.59 -15.07
N LEU A 496 4.79 -22.23 -16.19
CA LEU A 496 6.02 -21.92 -16.94
C LEU A 496 5.63 -21.59 -18.38
N VAL A 497 6.18 -20.51 -18.91
CA VAL A 497 5.99 -20.10 -20.29
C VAL A 497 7.31 -20.25 -21.03
N VAL A 498 7.27 -20.80 -22.24
CA VAL A 498 8.47 -21.04 -23.06
C VAL A 498 8.40 -20.23 -24.35
N GLU A 499 9.43 -19.42 -24.60
CA GLU A 499 9.59 -18.64 -25.81
C GLU A 499 10.97 -18.91 -26.45
N TYR A 500 10.96 -19.48 -27.65
CA TYR A 500 12.11 -19.75 -28.50
C TYR A 500 11.80 -19.29 -29.94
N PRO A 501 11.93 -17.97 -30.22
CA PRO A 501 11.38 -17.34 -31.42
C PRO A 501 12.26 -17.42 -32.69
N PHE A 502 13.44 -18.03 -32.61
CA PHE A 502 14.41 -18.09 -33.71
C PHE A 502 14.94 -19.51 -33.95
N ASP A 503 15.61 -19.71 -35.09
CA ASP A 503 15.99 -21.04 -35.60
C ASP A 503 17.44 -21.45 -35.36
N HIS A 504 18.22 -20.57 -34.77
CA HIS A 504 19.59 -20.83 -34.36
C HIS A 504 19.68 -21.15 -32.87
N ARG A 505 20.87 -21.54 -32.41
CA ARG A 505 21.16 -21.80 -31.00
C ARG A 505 21.19 -20.51 -30.20
N PHE A 506 20.89 -20.61 -28.91
CA PHE A 506 20.87 -19.46 -28.00
C PHE A 506 22.06 -19.45 -27.03
N GLU A 507 22.30 -18.29 -26.44
CA GLU A 507 23.39 -18.08 -25.47
C GLU A 507 22.87 -18.11 -24.03
N SER A 508 21.76 -17.41 -23.77
CA SER A 508 21.23 -17.20 -22.42
C SER A 508 19.71 -17.29 -22.35
N LEU A 509 19.19 -17.43 -21.13
CA LEU A 509 17.76 -17.37 -20.82
C LEU A 509 17.42 -16.05 -20.12
N HIS A 510 16.54 -15.27 -20.74
CA HIS A 510 15.90 -14.13 -20.10
C HIS A 510 14.69 -14.63 -19.31
N ILE A 511 14.72 -14.43 -17.99
CA ILE A 511 13.60 -14.79 -17.10
C ILE A 511 12.73 -13.54 -16.94
N VAL A 512 11.54 -13.58 -17.53
CA VAL A 512 10.52 -12.52 -17.38
C VAL A 512 9.55 -12.92 -16.28
N TYR A 513 9.33 -12.00 -15.35
CA TYR A 513 8.57 -12.23 -14.12
C TYR A 513 7.61 -11.10 -13.74
N ASP A 514 7.64 -9.96 -14.45
CA ASP A 514 6.81 -8.80 -14.09
C ASP A 514 5.33 -9.06 -14.43
N GLY A 515 4.50 -9.11 -13.39
CA GLY A 515 3.06 -9.29 -13.49
C GLY A 515 2.30 -7.98 -13.73
N VAL A 516 1.01 -8.13 -14.03
CA VAL A 516 0.10 -6.99 -14.14
C VAL A 516 -0.01 -6.24 -12.81
N ASN A 517 -0.23 -4.92 -12.87
CA ASN A 517 -0.40 -4.07 -11.69
C ASN A 517 0.78 -4.08 -10.70
N GLY A 518 1.97 -4.51 -11.13
CA GLY A 518 3.18 -4.58 -10.29
C GLY A 518 3.24 -5.82 -9.38
N GLN A 519 2.41 -6.83 -9.66
CA GLN A 519 2.48 -8.12 -8.98
C GLN A 519 3.73 -8.90 -9.41
N LEU A 520 4.25 -9.72 -8.51
CA LEU A 520 5.47 -10.50 -8.72
C LEU A 520 5.24 -11.94 -8.26
N PRO A 521 5.82 -12.94 -8.94
CA PRO A 521 5.79 -14.31 -8.46
C PRO A 521 6.64 -14.44 -7.20
N ASN A 522 6.40 -15.50 -6.47
CA ASN A 522 7.27 -15.92 -5.39
C ASN A 522 8.73 -16.02 -5.86
N LEU A 523 9.63 -15.37 -5.12
CA LEU A 523 11.05 -15.26 -5.46
C LEU A 523 11.75 -16.62 -5.63
N ASP A 524 11.29 -17.67 -4.93
CA ASP A 524 11.88 -19.00 -5.04
C ASP A 524 11.69 -19.63 -6.43
N LEU A 525 10.61 -19.28 -7.15
CA LEU A 525 10.41 -19.76 -8.52
C LEU A 525 11.48 -19.19 -9.47
N ILE A 526 11.79 -17.90 -9.34
CA ILE A 526 12.86 -17.26 -10.11
C ILE A 526 14.22 -17.85 -9.71
N ASN A 527 14.49 -17.97 -8.41
CA ASN A 527 15.76 -18.52 -7.92
C ASN A 527 15.96 -19.97 -8.38
N THR A 528 14.90 -20.76 -8.42
CA THR A 528 14.92 -22.14 -8.93
C THR A 528 15.26 -22.15 -10.42
N ALA A 529 14.65 -21.27 -11.22
CA ALA A 529 14.98 -21.13 -12.65
C ALA A 529 16.43 -20.70 -12.89
N VAL A 530 16.92 -19.71 -12.14
CA VAL A 530 18.32 -19.26 -12.21
C VAL A 530 19.27 -20.40 -11.80
N SER A 531 18.97 -21.11 -10.71
CA SER A 531 19.80 -22.20 -10.19
C SER A 531 19.87 -23.39 -11.15
N ILE A 532 18.76 -23.76 -11.78
CA ILE A 532 18.70 -24.86 -12.75
C ILE A 532 19.42 -24.47 -14.04
N ALA A 533 19.14 -23.27 -14.58
CA ALA A 533 19.76 -22.79 -15.80
C ALA A 533 21.29 -22.68 -15.64
N GLY A 534 21.75 -21.94 -14.63
CA GLY A 534 23.17 -21.69 -14.41
C GLY A 534 23.92 -22.90 -13.85
N GLY A 535 23.37 -23.55 -12.82
CA GLY A 535 24.05 -24.62 -12.09
C GLY A 535 24.04 -25.97 -12.82
N GLN A 536 22.86 -26.43 -13.23
CA GLN A 536 22.71 -27.78 -13.81
C GLN A 536 22.98 -27.80 -15.32
N MET A 537 22.55 -26.75 -16.04
CA MET A 537 22.61 -26.71 -17.50
C MET A 537 23.77 -25.87 -18.06
N GLY A 538 24.43 -25.05 -17.24
CA GLY A 538 25.50 -24.14 -17.69
C GLY A 538 25.01 -23.04 -18.63
N ILE A 539 23.75 -22.63 -18.48
CA ILE A 539 23.10 -21.59 -19.29
C ILE A 539 23.06 -20.29 -18.48
N GLY A 540 23.53 -19.19 -19.06
CA GLY A 540 23.42 -17.88 -18.43
C GLY A 540 21.96 -17.47 -18.23
N ALA A 541 21.63 -16.89 -17.08
CA ALA A 541 20.31 -16.33 -16.79
C ALA A 541 20.39 -14.81 -16.68
N ASN A 542 19.49 -14.11 -17.36
CA ASN A 542 19.42 -12.66 -17.43
C ASN A 542 18.04 -12.17 -16.96
N LEU A 543 17.99 -10.96 -16.40
CA LEU A 543 16.77 -10.30 -15.94
C LEU A 543 16.69 -8.88 -16.53
N GLN A 544 15.48 -8.35 -16.70
CA GLN A 544 15.25 -6.95 -17.08
C GLN A 544 16.00 -6.48 -18.35
N GLU A 545 16.22 -7.39 -19.30
CA GLU A 545 16.97 -7.14 -20.55
C GLU A 545 18.40 -6.62 -20.30
N MET A 546 19.01 -7.04 -19.18
CA MET A 546 20.39 -6.73 -18.82
C MET A 546 21.29 -7.90 -19.24
N TRP A 547 21.75 -7.88 -20.49
CA TRP A 547 22.54 -8.97 -21.10
C TRP A 547 23.97 -9.05 -20.54
N ASP A 548 24.61 -7.91 -20.32
CA ASP A 548 25.99 -7.80 -19.86
C ASP A 548 26.07 -7.29 -18.41
N HIS A 549 25.41 -8.00 -17.49
CA HIS A 549 25.31 -7.54 -16.10
C HIS A 549 26.57 -7.84 -15.27
N ASN A 550 27.41 -6.83 -15.06
CA ASN A 550 28.70 -6.95 -14.33
C ASN A 550 28.62 -6.78 -12.80
N ASP A 551 27.42 -6.72 -12.22
CA ASP A 551 27.18 -6.53 -10.78
C ASP A 551 27.71 -5.20 -10.20
N SER A 552 28.01 -4.22 -11.06
CA SER A 552 28.34 -2.86 -10.64
C SER A 552 27.12 -2.12 -10.07
N TYR A 553 27.36 -1.06 -9.29
CA TYR A 553 26.30 -0.19 -8.78
C TYR A 553 25.39 0.33 -9.91
N GLU A 554 25.98 0.75 -11.02
CA GLU A 554 25.23 1.28 -12.18
C GLU A 554 24.34 0.21 -12.81
N ALA A 555 24.89 -0.99 -13.06
CA ALA A 555 24.11 -2.10 -13.61
C ALA A 555 22.95 -2.49 -12.68
N ARG A 556 23.19 -2.59 -11.37
CA ARG A 556 22.15 -2.89 -10.38
C ARG A 556 21.07 -1.82 -10.32
N LEU A 557 21.46 -0.55 -10.35
CA LEU A 557 20.52 0.58 -10.36
C LEU A 557 19.68 0.56 -11.64
N GLN A 558 20.31 0.30 -12.79
CA GLN A 558 19.60 0.18 -14.06
C GLN A 558 18.60 -0.98 -14.04
N THR A 559 18.96 -2.14 -13.50
CA THR A 559 18.05 -3.29 -13.30
C THR A 559 16.85 -2.89 -12.44
N ILE A 560 17.09 -2.22 -11.29
CA ILE A 560 16.00 -1.73 -10.42
C ILE A 560 15.09 -0.78 -11.18
N LEU A 561 15.64 0.22 -11.87
CA LEU A 561 14.86 1.26 -12.55
C LEU A 561 14.03 0.68 -13.71
N ARG A 562 14.58 -0.29 -14.46
CA ARG A 562 13.83 -0.99 -15.51
C ARG A 562 12.68 -1.81 -14.94
N GLY A 563 12.93 -2.58 -13.87
CA GLY A 563 11.89 -3.33 -13.17
C GLY A 563 10.80 -2.42 -12.60
N MET A 564 11.21 -1.29 -11.98
CA MET A 564 10.27 -0.28 -11.49
C MET A 564 9.45 0.34 -12.62
N ALA A 565 10.03 0.61 -13.79
CA ALA A 565 9.28 1.13 -14.93
C ALA A 565 8.19 0.14 -15.38
N LYS A 566 8.54 -1.15 -15.57
CA LYS A 566 7.57 -2.19 -15.97
C LYS A 566 6.45 -2.36 -14.95
N GLN A 567 6.80 -2.48 -13.67
CA GLN A 567 5.83 -2.58 -12.56
C GLN A 567 4.96 -1.32 -12.45
N GLY A 568 5.54 -0.14 -12.67
CA GLY A 568 4.85 1.15 -12.62
C GLY A 568 3.79 1.28 -13.70
N PHE A 569 4.10 0.87 -14.94
CA PHE A 569 3.09 0.84 -16.01
C PHE A 569 2.03 -0.23 -15.78
N GLY A 570 2.40 -1.37 -15.19
CA GLY A 570 1.46 -2.41 -14.74
C GLY A 570 0.82 -3.24 -15.86
N TYR A 571 1.36 -3.19 -17.08
CA TYR A 571 0.92 -4.02 -18.21
C TYR A 571 1.50 -5.44 -18.12
N ALA A 572 0.90 -6.40 -18.83
CA ALA A 572 1.41 -7.76 -18.90
C ALA A 572 2.68 -7.82 -19.75
N THR A 573 3.79 -8.29 -19.18
CA THR A 573 5.08 -8.39 -19.89
C THR A 573 5.24 -9.72 -20.63
N GLY A 574 4.38 -10.71 -20.35
CA GLY A 574 4.28 -11.96 -21.09
C GLY A 574 3.09 -12.79 -20.62
N ALA A 575 2.95 -14.01 -21.15
CA ALA A 575 1.80 -14.87 -20.82
C ALA A 575 1.72 -15.20 -19.32
N HIS A 576 2.86 -15.27 -18.63
CA HIS A 576 2.94 -15.54 -17.20
C HIS A 576 2.19 -14.48 -16.36
N SER A 577 2.11 -13.23 -16.82
CA SER A 577 1.48 -12.14 -16.08
C SER A 577 -0.02 -12.37 -15.84
N SER A 578 -0.69 -13.13 -16.70
CA SER A 578 -2.13 -13.46 -16.60
C SER A 578 -2.47 -14.35 -15.41
N PHE A 579 -1.48 -15.10 -14.88
CA PHE A 579 -1.68 -16.03 -13.77
C PHE A 579 -1.60 -15.35 -12.39
N MET A 580 -0.88 -14.23 -12.30
CA MET A 580 -0.61 -13.54 -11.02
C MET A 580 -1.87 -13.06 -10.29
N PRO A 581 -2.90 -12.50 -10.96
CA PRO A 581 -4.15 -12.09 -10.30
C PRO A 581 -4.89 -13.24 -9.61
N TYR A 582 -4.63 -14.48 -10.03
CA TYR A 582 -5.20 -15.71 -9.49
C TYR A 582 -4.33 -16.35 -8.41
N HIS A 583 -3.26 -15.67 -7.96
CA HIS A 583 -2.27 -16.18 -7.02
C HIS A 583 -1.56 -17.46 -7.50
N ILE A 584 -1.34 -17.55 -8.81
CA ILE A 584 -0.59 -18.63 -9.44
C ILE A 584 0.76 -18.08 -9.87
N ASP A 585 1.83 -18.55 -9.23
CA ASP A 585 3.18 -18.12 -9.55
C ASP A 585 3.60 -18.64 -10.92
N ALA A 586 4.01 -17.73 -11.81
CA ALA A 586 4.44 -18.09 -13.15
C ALA A 586 5.62 -17.25 -13.65
N ILE A 587 6.45 -17.83 -14.51
CA ILE A 587 7.58 -17.14 -15.16
C ILE A 587 7.64 -17.47 -16.64
N THR A 588 8.21 -16.57 -17.44
CA THR A 588 8.52 -16.82 -18.87
C THR A 588 10.02 -17.00 -19.06
N LEU A 589 10.39 -18.08 -19.73
CA LEU A 589 11.75 -18.37 -20.17
C LEU A 589 11.86 -17.99 -21.64
N GLN A 590 12.57 -16.89 -21.93
CA GLN A 590 12.85 -16.49 -23.31
C GLN A 590 14.31 -16.80 -23.65
N THR A 591 14.54 -17.50 -24.76
CA THR A 591 15.89 -17.67 -25.29
C THR A 591 16.39 -16.39 -25.94
N LYS A 592 17.63 -15.98 -25.70
CA LYS A 592 18.25 -14.80 -26.33
C LYS A 592 19.73 -15.05 -26.67
N GLY A 593 20.23 -14.29 -27.65
CA GLY A 593 21.61 -14.32 -28.12
C GLY A 593 21.93 -15.49 -29.07
N ASP A 594 23.16 -15.51 -29.56
CA ASP A 594 23.70 -16.53 -30.46
C ASP A 594 24.76 -17.34 -29.72
N GLY A 595 24.45 -18.61 -29.41
CA GLY A 595 25.31 -19.40 -28.55
C GLY A 595 25.38 -20.88 -28.89
N TRP A 596 25.71 -21.69 -27.89
CA TRP A 596 25.92 -23.14 -28.04
C TRP A 596 24.73 -23.96 -27.55
N GLN A 597 23.76 -23.34 -26.88
CA GLN A 597 22.62 -24.01 -26.28
C GLN A 597 21.53 -24.26 -27.32
N ASP A 598 20.93 -25.43 -27.27
CA ASP A 598 19.94 -25.89 -28.25
C ASP A 598 18.57 -26.19 -27.61
N GLU A 599 17.62 -26.61 -28.43
CA GLU A 599 16.28 -27.01 -28.01
C GLU A 599 16.27 -28.09 -26.92
N MET A 600 17.29 -28.95 -26.87
CA MET A 600 17.40 -30.02 -25.88
C MET A 600 17.88 -29.44 -24.54
N ALA A 601 18.79 -28.47 -24.55
CA ALA A 601 19.18 -27.73 -23.34
C ALA A 601 17.96 -27.00 -22.73
N LEU A 602 17.17 -26.30 -23.53
CA LEU A 602 15.93 -25.66 -23.06
C LEU A 602 14.92 -26.69 -22.53
N GLY A 603 14.70 -27.80 -23.25
CA GLY A 603 13.81 -28.86 -22.81
C GLY A 603 14.20 -29.51 -21.48
N ARG A 604 15.51 -29.68 -21.22
CA ARG A 604 16.02 -30.16 -19.91
C ARG A 604 15.79 -29.15 -18.80
N THR A 605 15.97 -27.86 -19.07
CA THR A 605 15.65 -26.79 -18.12
C THR A 605 14.17 -26.82 -17.74
N VAL A 606 13.27 -26.91 -18.73
CA VAL A 606 11.82 -26.99 -18.51
C VAL A 606 11.43 -28.29 -17.78
N GLU A 607 12.01 -29.44 -18.14
CA GLU A 607 11.82 -30.71 -17.43
C GLU A 607 12.21 -30.58 -15.95
N SER A 608 13.39 -30.01 -15.66
CA SER A 608 13.90 -29.86 -14.30
C SER A 608 13.01 -28.91 -13.48
N LEU A 609 12.54 -27.80 -14.08
CA LEU A 609 11.59 -26.88 -13.44
C LEU A 609 10.24 -27.54 -13.14
N CYS A 610 9.68 -28.30 -14.09
CA CYS A 610 8.44 -29.05 -13.86
C CYS A 610 8.61 -30.07 -12.73
N ARG A 611 9.77 -30.73 -12.62
CA ARG A 611 10.06 -31.66 -11.51
C ARG A 611 10.12 -30.92 -10.17
N SER A 612 10.74 -29.74 -10.10
CA SER A 612 10.74 -28.91 -8.89
C SER A 612 9.33 -28.49 -8.48
N LEU A 613 8.50 -28.01 -9.41
CA LEU A 613 7.10 -27.67 -9.14
C LEU A 613 6.25 -28.89 -8.75
N ASN A 614 6.54 -30.06 -9.32
CA ASN A 614 5.83 -31.30 -9.01
C ASN A 614 6.04 -31.76 -7.55
N ASN A 615 7.18 -31.41 -6.96
CA ASN A 615 7.53 -31.76 -5.58
C ASN A 615 6.87 -30.86 -4.52
N LEU A 616 6.33 -29.70 -4.90
CA LEU A 616 5.65 -28.80 -3.96
C LEU A 616 4.45 -29.53 -3.32
N LEU A 617 4.30 -29.41 -2.01
CA LEU A 617 3.14 -29.97 -1.29
C LEU A 617 2.03 -28.93 -1.07
N GLU A 618 2.39 -27.66 -1.20
CA GLU A 618 1.54 -26.51 -1.00
C GLU A 618 1.98 -25.39 -1.95
N HIS A 619 1.12 -24.40 -2.15
CA HIS A 619 1.48 -23.20 -2.92
C HIS A 619 2.71 -22.53 -2.33
N LEU A 620 3.54 -21.90 -3.16
CA LEU A 620 4.71 -21.16 -2.69
C LEU A 620 4.23 -20.06 -1.74
N HIS A 621 4.79 -19.99 -0.54
CA HIS A 621 4.41 -18.99 0.47
C HIS A 621 5.54 -18.61 1.43
N GLN A 622 6.63 -19.37 1.46
CA GLN A 622 7.76 -19.14 2.38
C GLN A 622 8.65 -17.97 1.96
N SER A 623 8.88 -17.79 0.65
CA SER A 623 9.73 -16.71 0.12
C SER A 623 8.97 -15.38 -0.07
N PHE A 624 9.71 -14.37 -0.53
CA PHE A 624 9.19 -13.01 -0.73
C PHE A 624 8.30 -12.90 -1.98
N PHE A 625 7.18 -12.18 -1.85
CA PHE A 625 6.33 -11.71 -2.96
C PHE A 625 6.53 -10.23 -3.31
N PHE A 626 7.26 -9.50 -2.45
CA PHE A 626 7.52 -8.07 -2.61
C PHE A 626 9.03 -7.82 -2.53
N TYR A 627 9.64 -7.69 -3.69
CA TYR A 627 11.09 -7.52 -3.83
C TYR A 627 11.44 -6.65 -5.05
N LEU A 628 12.65 -6.10 -5.05
CA LEU A 628 13.29 -5.54 -6.23
C LEU A 628 14.52 -6.37 -6.55
N LEU A 629 14.56 -6.97 -7.74
CA LEU A 629 15.75 -7.68 -8.23
C LEU A 629 16.75 -6.67 -8.77
N MET A 630 18.01 -6.81 -8.36
CA MET A 630 19.14 -6.03 -8.89
C MET A 630 20.00 -6.87 -9.82
N GLN A 631 20.01 -8.18 -9.59
CA GLN A 631 20.74 -9.19 -10.36
C GLN A 631 20.03 -10.54 -10.09
N THR A 632 20.31 -11.55 -10.91
CA THR A 632 19.88 -12.94 -10.70
C THR A 632 20.13 -13.48 -9.29
N ASN A 633 21.20 -13.03 -8.64
CA ASN A 633 21.60 -13.50 -7.33
C ASN A 633 21.43 -12.48 -6.19
N ARG A 634 20.78 -11.33 -6.45
CA ARG A 634 20.68 -10.25 -5.45
C ARG A 634 19.36 -9.49 -5.51
N PHE A 635 18.73 -9.30 -4.36
CA PHE A 635 17.44 -8.63 -4.24
C PHE A 635 17.36 -7.68 -3.03
N VAL A 636 16.40 -6.77 -3.07
CA VAL A 636 16.02 -5.88 -1.96
C VAL A 636 14.61 -6.28 -1.50
N SER A 637 14.43 -6.51 -0.19
CA SER A 637 13.13 -6.85 0.37
C SER A 637 12.25 -5.61 0.60
N ILE A 638 10.93 -5.81 0.69
CA ILE A 638 9.94 -4.76 0.97
C ILE A 638 10.29 -3.89 2.18
N GLY A 639 10.77 -4.47 3.28
CA GLY A 639 11.13 -3.72 4.48
C GLY A 639 12.25 -2.69 4.23
N THR A 640 13.10 -2.93 3.24
CA THR A 640 14.21 -2.03 2.91
C THR A 640 13.80 -0.97 1.88
N TYR A 641 13.04 -1.30 0.83
CA TYR A 641 12.71 -0.31 -0.20
C TYR A 641 11.46 0.54 0.11
N LEU A 642 10.47 -0.01 0.84
CA LEU A 642 9.19 0.66 1.13
C LEU A 642 9.32 2.05 1.77
N PRO A 643 10.27 2.30 2.71
CA PRO A 643 10.46 3.64 3.29
C PRO A 643 10.65 4.75 2.27
N SER A 644 11.25 4.47 1.10
CA SER A 644 11.47 5.46 0.04
C SER A 644 10.17 6.08 -0.47
N ALA A 645 9.21 5.26 -0.89
CA ALA A 645 7.90 5.73 -1.35
C ALA A 645 7.04 6.27 -0.21
N MET A 646 7.15 5.69 1.00
CA MET A 646 6.44 6.20 2.19
C MET A 646 6.88 7.62 2.56
N LEU A 647 8.18 7.94 2.47
CA LEU A 647 8.69 9.28 2.74
C LEU A 647 8.17 10.29 1.72
N ILE A 648 8.13 9.90 0.43
CA ILE A 648 7.51 10.73 -0.60
C ILE A 648 6.02 10.92 -0.30
N ALA A 649 5.23 9.86 -0.11
CA ALA A 649 3.81 10.01 0.20
C ALA A 649 3.55 10.84 1.48
N GLY A 650 4.37 10.64 2.51
CA GLY A 650 4.31 11.35 3.79
C GLY A 650 4.52 12.86 3.68
N ASN A 651 5.25 13.32 2.66
CA ASN A 651 5.45 14.74 2.40
C ASN A 651 4.11 15.49 2.23
N PHE A 652 3.14 14.85 1.55
CA PHE A 652 1.82 15.41 1.29
C PHE A 652 0.97 15.47 2.56
N THR A 653 1.01 14.40 3.36
CA THR A 653 0.29 14.33 4.65
C THR A 653 0.80 15.37 5.64
N ILE A 654 2.12 15.56 5.75
CA ILE A 654 2.73 16.58 6.60
C ILE A 654 2.27 17.98 6.18
N MET A 655 2.29 18.26 4.87
CA MET A 655 1.83 19.54 4.34
C MET A 655 0.32 19.74 4.56
N ALA A 656 -0.49 18.70 4.36
CA ALA A 656 -1.93 18.74 4.59
C ALA A 656 -2.27 19.09 6.04
N ILE A 657 -1.62 18.44 7.00
CA ILE A 657 -1.80 18.70 8.44
C ILE A 657 -1.36 20.14 8.77
N ALA A 658 -0.23 20.60 8.23
CA ALA A 658 0.25 21.96 8.46
C ALA A 658 -0.75 23.02 7.96
N LEU A 659 -1.29 22.83 6.75
CA LEU A 659 -2.29 23.72 6.17
C LEU A 659 -3.59 23.70 6.99
N TRP A 660 -4.02 22.52 7.45
CA TRP A 660 -5.17 22.38 8.35
C TRP A 660 -4.98 23.13 9.67
N LEU A 661 -3.81 23.01 10.30
CA LEU A 661 -3.50 23.72 11.54
C LEU A 661 -3.44 25.23 11.32
N ARG A 662 -2.84 25.70 10.21
CA ARG A 662 -2.74 27.13 9.88
C ARG A 662 -4.11 27.81 9.80
N THR A 663 -5.15 27.11 9.35
CA THR A 663 -6.53 27.63 9.28
C THR A 663 -7.15 27.91 10.65
N GLY A 664 -6.63 27.31 11.73
CA GLY A 664 -7.12 27.49 13.10
C GLY A 664 -6.36 28.53 13.93
N TYR A 665 -5.08 28.79 13.63
CA TYR A 665 -4.23 29.67 14.47
C TYR A 665 -3.96 31.08 13.90
N TYR A 666 -4.03 31.31 12.58
CA TYR A 666 -3.40 32.49 11.95
C TYR A 666 -4.31 33.48 11.24
N MET A 667 -5.63 33.31 11.24
CA MET A 667 -6.52 34.26 10.56
C MET A 667 -7.12 35.34 11.46
N GLY A 668 -6.79 35.35 12.77
CA GLY A 668 -7.29 36.33 13.75
C GLY A 668 -6.35 37.50 14.07
N SER A 669 -5.09 37.48 13.66
CA SER A 669 -4.11 38.51 14.04
C SER A 669 -3.64 39.33 12.85
N LYS A 670 -4.37 40.39 12.51
CA LYS A 670 -3.77 41.53 11.80
C LYS A 670 -3.05 42.41 12.84
N PRO A 671 -1.72 42.62 12.75
CA PRO A 671 -1.07 43.64 13.55
C PRO A 671 -1.49 45.02 13.03
N GLN A 672 -2.09 45.85 13.88
CA GLN A 672 -2.20 47.29 13.60
C GLN A 672 -0.78 47.90 13.59
N PRO A 673 -0.46 48.81 12.66
CA PRO A 673 0.81 49.51 12.68
C PRO A 673 0.88 50.38 13.95
N SER A 674 1.87 50.12 14.80
CA SER A 674 2.18 50.96 15.95
C SER A 674 2.66 52.33 15.47
N VAL A 675 1.80 53.33 15.59
CA VAL A 675 2.21 54.73 15.50
C VAL A 675 3.11 55.02 16.71
N GLN A 676 4.40 55.22 16.45
CA GLN A 676 5.29 55.84 17.42
C GLN A 676 5.04 57.36 17.40
N THR A 677 4.31 57.87 18.38
CA THR A 677 4.34 59.30 18.71
C THR A 677 5.29 59.51 19.88
N GLY A 678 6.44 60.12 19.58
CA GLY A 678 7.37 60.64 20.56
C GLY A 678 6.77 61.79 21.36
N ALA A 679 7.11 61.84 22.64
CA ALA A 679 6.71 62.87 23.58
C ALA A 679 7.52 64.16 23.39
N SER A 680 6.87 65.32 23.56
CA SER A 680 7.46 66.57 24.05
C SER A 680 6.35 67.45 24.64
N GLN A 681 6.60 67.96 25.85
CA GLN A 681 5.75 68.82 26.67
C GLN A 681 5.77 70.27 26.14
N ASP A 682 4.67 71.03 26.24
CA ASP A 682 4.55 72.20 27.14
C ASP A 682 3.31 73.09 26.94
N GLU A 683 2.76 73.49 28.10
CA GLU A 683 2.09 74.74 28.52
C GLU A 683 0.70 75.24 27.99
N LYS A 684 -0.28 75.13 28.91
CA LYS A 684 -1.21 76.15 29.50
C LYS A 684 -1.85 77.26 28.61
N LYS A 685 -3.20 77.32 28.62
CA LYS A 685 -4.00 78.30 29.41
C LYS A 685 -5.53 78.12 29.26
N GLU A 686 -6.21 78.47 30.35
CA GLU A 686 -7.65 78.44 30.65
C GLU A 686 -8.50 79.47 29.89
N GLN A 687 -9.81 79.21 29.73
CA GLN A 687 -10.88 79.91 30.48
C GLN A 687 -12.30 79.36 30.17
N ALA A 688 -13.15 79.46 31.20
CA ALA A 688 -14.46 78.83 31.38
C ALA A 688 -15.65 79.72 31.00
N ALA A 689 -16.82 79.14 30.74
CA ALA A 689 -18.01 79.15 31.63
C ALA A 689 -19.37 78.96 30.92
N SER A 690 -20.12 77.94 31.41
CA SER A 690 -21.59 77.78 31.58
C SER A 690 -22.54 77.98 30.38
N SER A 691 -23.55 77.16 30.09
CA SER A 691 -24.57 76.45 30.91
C SER A 691 -25.35 75.53 29.92
N GLN A 692 -25.99 74.40 30.23
CA GLN A 692 -27.05 74.13 31.21
C GLN A 692 -27.36 72.61 31.26
N ASP A 693 -27.86 72.18 32.41
CA ASP A 693 -28.12 70.81 32.89
C ASP A 693 -29.27 70.05 32.17
N LYS A 694 -28.99 68.80 31.80
CA LYS A 694 -29.65 67.53 32.25
C LYS A 694 -31.05 67.18 31.72
N SER A 695 -31.05 66.28 30.72
CA SER A 695 -32.06 65.23 30.56
C SER A 695 -31.45 63.87 30.89
N LYS A 696 -32.02 63.19 31.91
CA LYS A 696 -31.72 61.80 32.27
C LYS A 696 -32.36 60.85 31.25
N THR A 697 -31.62 59.88 30.72
CA THR A 697 -32.10 58.50 30.55
C THR A 697 -30.89 57.57 30.60
N GLU A 698 -30.98 56.57 31.46
CA GLU A 698 -29.94 55.61 31.81
C GLU A 698 -29.61 54.67 30.64
N ALA A 699 -28.33 54.53 30.33
CA ALA A 699 -27.80 53.38 29.62
C ALA A 699 -26.56 52.89 30.38
N THR A 700 -26.71 51.72 30.98
CA THR A 700 -25.71 50.97 31.72
C THR A 700 -24.52 50.63 30.81
N ASN A 701 -23.37 51.23 31.12
CA ASN A 701 -22.08 50.82 30.57
C ASN A 701 -21.73 49.42 31.10
N VAL A 702 -21.85 48.41 30.25
CA VAL A 702 -21.17 47.13 30.44
C VAL A 702 -19.79 47.26 29.81
N GLU A 703 -18.76 47.30 30.64
CA GLU A 703 -17.38 47.10 30.25
C GLU A 703 -17.25 45.75 29.52
N GLN A 704 -17.12 45.81 28.20
CA GLN A 704 -16.85 44.64 27.38
C GLN A 704 -15.35 44.34 27.47
N LYS A 705 -14.99 43.39 28.33
CA LYS A 705 -13.68 42.73 28.30
C LYS A 705 -13.44 42.18 26.89
N SER A 706 -12.29 42.50 26.34
CA SER A 706 -11.79 41.96 25.08
C SER A 706 -11.59 40.44 25.20
N ASP A 707 -12.45 39.66 24.55
CA ASP A 707 -12.29 38.21 24.39
C ASP A 707 -11.10 37.88 23.48
N ALA A 708 -9.93 37.72 24.10
CA ALA A 708 -8.76 37.12 23.47
C ALA A 708 -8.90 35.59 23.49
N ASN A 709 -9.77 35.03 22.62
CA ASN A 709 -9.73 33.64 22.11
C ASN A 709 -10.98 33.32 21.25
N SER A 710 -11.19 34.01 20.13
CA SER A 710 -12.20 33.57 19.17
C SER A 710 -11.69 32.33 18.42
N ILE A 711 -12.17 31.15 18.78
CA ILE A 711 -11.96 29.91 18.00
C ILE A 711 -12.62 30.14 16.63
N ILE A 712 -11.82 30.20 15.56
CA ILE A 712 -12.36 30.38 14.20
C ILE A 712 -12.93 29.04 13.73
N GLU A 713 -14.25 28.97 13.55
CA GLU A 713 -14.90 27.81 12.93
C GLU A 713 -14.44 27.63 11.47
N ARG A 714 -14.16 26.38 11.08
CA ARG A 714 -13.70 26.06 9.72
C ARG A 714 -14.89 25.88 8.80
N GLN A 715 -14.94 26.64 7.71
CA GLN A 715 -15.97 26.49 6.68
C GLN A 715 -15.59 25.35 5.71
N LEU A 716 -16.15 24.16 5.94
CA LEU A 716 -15.75 22.93 5.24
C LEU A 716 -16.50 22.66 3.92
N ALA A 717 -17.72 23.18 3.77
CA ALA A 717 -18.61 22.82 2.66
C ALA A 717 -17.98 23.07 1.29
N LEU A 718 -17.58 24.31 1.00
CA LEU A 718 -17.00 24.67 -0.29
C LEU A 718 -15.69 23.91 -0.60
N PRO A 719 -14.68 23.85 0.31
CA PRO A 719 -13.47 23.06 0.07
C PRO A 719 -13.75 21.57 -0.17
N LEU A 720 -14.64 20.96 0.61
CA LEU A 720 -14.96 19.54 0.48
C LEU A 720 -15.71 19.26 -0.84
N SER A 721 -16.74 20.04 -1.16
CA SER A 721 -17.49 19.90 -2.42
C SER A 721 -16.60 20.11 -3.64
N PHE A 722 -15.66 21.06 -3.60
CA PHE A 722 -14.72 21.29 -4.69
C PHE A 722 -13.77 20.11 -4.89
N VAL A 723 -13.17 19.61 -3.81
CA VAL A 723 -12.22 18.49 -3.87
C VAL A 723 -12.92 17.21 -4.32
N VAL A 724 -14.06 16.87 -3.71
CA VAL A 724 -14.85 15.68 -4.09
C VAL A 724 -15.36 15.79 -5.52
N GLY A 725 -15.86 16.98 -5.92
CA GLY A 725 -16.34 17.24 -7.28
C GLY A 725 -15.26 17.00 -8.34
N LEU A 726 -14.02 17.42 -8.09
CA LEU A 726 -12.91 17.17 -9.02
C LEU A 726 -12.45 15.70 -9.06
N HIS A 727 -12.51 14.97 -7.95
CA HIS A 727 -12.24 13.53 -7.97
C HIS A 727 -13.31 12.77 -8.77
N LEU A 728 -14.59 13.16 -8.62
CA LEU A 728 -15.68 12.62 -9.45
C LEU A 728 -15.52 13.02 -10.93
N LEU A 729 -15.06 14.24 -11.21
CA LEU A 729 -14.78 14.69 -12.57
C LEU A 729 -13.68 13.86 -13.24
N GLY A 730 -12.73 13.33 -12.47
CA GLY A 730 -11.70 12.40 -12.95
C GLY A 730 -12.25 11.10 -13.57
N LEU A 731 -13.50 10.73 -13.29
CA LEU A 731 -14.17 9.61 -13.95
C LEU A 731 -14.47 9.88 -15.43
N VAL A 732 -14.57 11.15 -15.83
CA VAL A 732 -14.83 11.55 -17.23
C VAL A 732 -13.66 11.20 -18.15
N PRO A 733 -12.41 11.67 -17.91
CA PRO A 733 -11.28 11.26 -18.73
C PRO A 733 -11.02 9.75 -18.65
N LEU A 734 -11.20 9.13 -17.47
CA LEU A 734 -11.10 7.66 -17.34
C LEU A 734 -12.06 6.94 -18.29
N PHE A 735 -13.33 7.35 -18.32
CA PHE A 735 -14.32 6.78 -19.23
C PHE A 735 -13.97 7.03 -20.70
N ILE A 736 -13.58 8.26 -21.05
CA ILE A 736 -13.27 8.63 -22.43
C ILE A 736 -12.08 7.82 -22.95
N PHE A 737 -10.94 7.82 -22.25
CA PHE A 737 -9.73 7.14 -22.73
C PHE A 737 -9.84 5.62 -22.77
N ASN A 738 -10.85 5.02 -22.13
CA ASN A 738 -11.07 3.57 -22.16
C ASN A 738 -12.14 3.13 -23.16
N ASN A 739 -13.02 4.03 -23.61
CA ASN A 739 -14.10 3.69 -24.54
C ASN A 739 -13.91 4.31 -25.93
N LEU A 740 -12.94 5.20 -26.10
CA LEU A 740 -12.63 5.81 -27.38
C LEU A 740 -11.98 4.81 -28.34
N SER A 741 -12.26 4.93 -29.64
CA SER A 741 -11.53 4.17 -30.65
C SER A 741 -10.09 4.68 -30.81
N TYR A 742 -9.16 3.76 -31.08
CA TYR A 742 -7.73 4.03 -31.20
C TYR A 742 -7.38 5.22 -32.10
N LYS A 743 -8.14 5.40 -33.20
CA LYS A 743 -7.97 6.48 -34.19
C LYS A 743 -8.06 7.88 -33.60
N TYR A 744 -8.78 8.04 -32.48
CA TYR A 744 -9.01 9.34 -31.86
C TYR A 744 -8.12 9.58 -30.65
N PHE A 745 -7.27 8.64 -30.22
CA PHE A 745 -6.44 8.82 -29.02
C PHE A 745 -5.51 10.01 -29.11
N THR A 746 -4.78 10.15 -30.23
CA THR A 746 -3.89 11.29 -30.45
C THR A 746 -4.65 12.63 -30.37
N THR A 747 -5.80 12.71 -31.04
CA THR A 747 -6.65 13.91 -31.00
C THR A 747 -7.17 14.17 -29.59
N ALA A 748 -7.65 13.14 -28.89
CA ALA A 748 -8.14 13.24 -27.53
C ALA A 748 -7.04 13.75 -26.58
N THR A 749 -5.81 13.25 -26.66
CA THR A 749 -4.67 13.73 -25.87
C THR A 749 -4.43 15.22 -26.07
N TYR A 750 -4.36 15.70 -27.32
CA TYR A 750 -4.18 17.13 -27.58
C TYR A 750 -5.36 17.98 -27.12
N THR A 751 -6.59 17.51 -27.29
CA THR A 751 -7.77 18.23 -26.76
C THR A 751 -7.76 18.30 -25.24
N PHE A 752 -7.35 17.22 -24.55
CA PHE A 752 -7.24 17.20 -23.11
C PHE A 752 -6.12 18.10 -22.59
N ILE A 753 -5.02 18.28 -23.32
CA ILE A 753 -4.01 19.29 -22.97
C ILE A 753 -4.61 20.71 -22.98
N VAL A 754 -5.45 21.02 -23.96
CA VAL A 754 -6.14 22.32 -24.01
C VAL A 754 -7.16 22.45 -22.86
N VAL A 755 -7.92 21.39 -22.58
CA VAL A 755 -8.86 21.35 -21.45
C VAL A 755 -8.11 21.52 -20.13
N ASP A 756 -7.01 20.83 -19.93
CA ASP A 756 -6.16 20.89 -18.73
C ASP A 756 -5.60 22.30 -18.50
N PHE A 757 -5.30 23.04 -19.57
CA PHE A 757 -4.88 24.44 -19.46
C PHE A 757 -6.04 25.40 -19.12
N VAL A 758 -7.20 25.23 -19.76
CA VAL A 758 -8.33 26.16 -19.67
C VAL A 758 -9.20 25.93 -18.44
N LEU A 759 -9.48 24.68 -18.10
CA LEU A 759 -10.42 24.29 -17.05
C LEU A 759 -10.03 24.83 -15.66
N PRO A 760 -8.77 24.78 -15.19
CA PRO A 760 -8.39 25.35 -13.91
C PRO A 760 -8.62 26.87 -13.83
N LEU A 761 -8.38 27.58 -14.94
CA LEU A 761 -8.62 29.03 -15.04
C LEU A 761 -10.11 29.35 -14.99
N LEU A 762 -10.92 28.59 -15.72
CA LEU A 762 -12.37 28.73 -15.72
C LEU A 762 -12.96 28.46 -14.34
N LEU A 763 -12.51 27.38 -13.67
CA LEU A 763 -12.91 27.07 -12.29
C LEU A 763 -12.50 28.20 -11.34
N ALA A 764 -11.32 28.78 -11.51
CA ALA A 764 -10.86 29.89 -10.71
C ALA A 764 -11.75 31.15 -10.87
N VAL A 765 -12.18 31.47 -12.10
CA VAL A 765 -13.12 32.57 -12.39
C VAL A 765 -14.48 32.30 -11.75
N LEU A 766 -15.08 31.14 -12.01
CA LEU A 766 -16.41 30.79 -11.53
C LEU A 766 -16.50 30.81 -10.01
N LEU A 767 -15.50 30.25 -9.32
CA LEU A 767 -15.48 30.22 -7.87
C LEU A 767 -15.25 31.63 -7.29
N THR A 768 -14.36 32.42 -7.88
CA THR A 768 -14.11 33.81 -7.43
C THR A 768 -15.34 34.70 -7.61
N GLN A 769 -16.04 34.60 -8.73
CA GLN A 769 -17.23 35.42 -9.02
C GLN A 769 -18.50 34.93 -8.32
N GLY A 770 -18.69 33.60 -8.19
CA GLY A 770 -19.92 33.02 -7.65
C GLY A 770 -19.94 32.87 -6.12
N PHE A 771 -18.81 32.50 -5.50
CA PHE A 771 -18.75 32.14 -4.08
C PHE A 771 -17.82 33.02 -3.26
N THR A 772 -16.94 33.82 -3.90
CA THR A 772 -15.96 34.71 -3.26
C THR A 772 -15.20 34.03 -2.10
N PRO A 773 -14.36 33.00 -2.39
CA PRO A 773 -13.82 32.15 -1.35
C PRO A 773 -12.89 32.91 -0.40
N LYS A 774 -13.04 32.64 0.90
CA LYS A 774 -12.20 33.24 1.94
C LYS A 774 -10.78 32.66 1.89
N PRO A 775 -9.76 33.39 2.37
CA PRO A 775 -8.39 32.88 2.51
C PRO A 775 -8.31 31.49 3.17
N GLN A 776 -9.16 31.24 4.18
CA GLN A 776 -9.23 29.97 4.90
C GLN A 776 -9.63 28.80 3.97
N GLN A 777 -10.55 29.03 3.04
CA GLN A 777 -11.09 28.01 2.15
C GLN A 777 -10.05 27.54 1.13
N TYR A 778 -9.20 28.42 0.58
CA TYR A 778 -8.11 28.01 -0.30
C TYR A 778 -7.09 27.09 0.38
N LEU A 779 -6.76 27.39 1.65
CA LEU A 779 -5.86 26.54 2.45
C LEU A 779 -6.49 25.17 2.74
N LEU A 780 -7.80 25.14 3.02
CA LEU A 780 -8.56 23.89 3.22
C LEU A 780 -8.67 23.06 1.93
N MET A 781 -8.89 23.70 0.77
CA MET A 781 -8.91 23.01 -0.53
C MET A 781 -7.58 22.31 -0.80
N LYS A 782 -6.46 23.01 -0.59
CA LYS A 782 -5.11 22.42 -0.72
C LYS A 782 -4.88 21.32 0.33
N SER A 783 -5.24 21.57 1.59
CA SER A 783 -5.09 20.61 2.68
C SER A 783 -5.78 19.28 2.37
N PHE A 784 -7.05 19.32 1.96
CA PHE A 784 -7.81 18.11 1.62
C PHE A 784 -7.29 17.40 0.37
N SER A 785 -6.87 18.15 -0.66
CA SER A 785 -6.24 17.58 -1.85
C SER A 785 -4.96 16.80 -1.50
N LEU A 786 -4.05 17.42 -0.75
CA LEU A 786 -2.79 16.78 -0.34
C LEU A 786 -3.01 15.62 0.64
N LEU A 787 -4.03 15.70 1.50
CA LEU A 787 -4.39 14.61 2.41
C LEU A 787 -4.83 13.37 1.64
N LEU A 788 -5.75 13.54 0.68
CA LEU A 788 -6.21 12.44 -0.18
C LEU A 788 -5.07 11.87 -1.02
N LEU A 789 -4.26 12.74 -1.61
CA LEU A 789 -3.10 12.33 -2.40
C LEU A 789 -2.10 11.51 -1.57
N GLY A 790 -1.73 12.00 -0.37
CA GLY A 790 -0.86 11.30 0.55
C GLY A 790 -1.43 9.94 0.98
N LEU A 791 -2.73 9.88 1.29
CA LEU A 791 -3.42 8.63 1.64
C LEU A 791 -3.39 7.63 0.48
N PHE A 792 -3.78 8.04 -0.73
CA PHE A 792 -3.79 7.16 -1.90
C PHE A 792 -2.39 6.66 -2.24
N LEU A 793 -1.37 7.52 -2.22
CA LEU A 793 0.01 7.11 -2.52
C LEU A 793 0.59 6.19 -1.43
N SER A 794 0.30 6.44 -0.16
CA SER A 794 0.70 5.54 0.92
C SER A 794 0.04 4.16 0.79
N THR A 795 -1.25 4.09 0.48
CA THR A 795 -1.90 2.79 0.23
C THR A 795 -1.34 2.13 -1.03
N LEU A 796 -1.20 2.88 -2.12
CA LEU A 796 -0.70 2.38 -3.39
C LEU A 796 0.73 1.84 -3.26
N ALA A 797 1.60 2.46 -2.48
CA ALA A 797 2.98 1.99 -2.31
C ALA A 797 3.08 0.61 -1.64
N THR A 798 2.04 0.17 -0.91
CA THR A 798 1.99 -1.20 -0.36
C THR A 798 1.54 -2.25 -1.37
N LEU A 799 0.95 -1.82 -2.49
CA LEU A 799 0.39 -2.69 -3.52
C LEU A 799 1.22 -2.64 -4.81
N ASN A 800 1.62 -1.44 -5.23
CA ASN A 800 2.51 -1.15 -6.33
C ASN A 800 3.44 0.02 -5.94
N PHE A 801 4.59 -0.35 -5.37
CA PHE A 801 5.63 0.58 -4.95
C PHE A 801 6.06 1.52 -6.09
N SER A 802 6.30 0.95 -7.27
CA SER A 802 6.88 1.65 -8.41
C SER A 802 5.95 2.74 -8.95
N LEU A 803 4.66 2.43 -9.12
CA LEU A 803 3.66 3.40 -9.54
C LEU A 803 3.48 4.52 -8.50
N SER A 804 3.43 4.18 -7.20
CA SER A 804 3.33 5.17 -6.14
C SER A 804 4.55 6.10 -6.08
N PHE A 805 5.76 5.54 -6.22
CA PHE A 805 7.00 6.31 -6.23
C PHE A 805 7.04 7.30 -7.41
N MET A 806 6.76 6.82 -8.63
CA MET A 806 6.78 7.64 -9.85
C MET A 806 5.72 8.75 -9.81
N ILE A 807 4.46 8.42 -9.51
CA ILE A 807 3.38 9.42 -9.42
C ILE A 807 3.61 10.36 -8.24
N GLY A 808 4.12 9.83 -7.12
CA GLY A 808 4.49 10.63 -5.96
C GLY A 808 5.52 11.70 -6.30
N LEU A 809 6.58 11.36 -7.05
CA LEU A 809 7.58 12.32 -7.54
C LEU A 809 6.96 13.39 -8.45
N LEU A 810 6.15 12.99 -9.42
CA LEU A 810 5.45 13.91 -10.33
C LEU A 810 4.52 14.88 -9.57
N CYS A 811 3.93 14.42 -8.46
CA CYS A 811 3.06 15.24 -7.63
C CYS A 811 3.81 16.14 -6.63
N THR A 812 5.13 15.95 -6.39
CA THR A 812 5.87 16.70 -5.36
C THR A 812 5.74 18.23 -5.45
N PRO A 813 5.67 18.88 -6.63
CA PRO A 813 5.53 20.33 -6.69
C PRO A 813 4.22 20.84 -6.06
N LEU A 814 3.16 20.03 -6.01
CA LEU A 814 1.88 20.40 -5.40
C LEU A 814 2.00 20.75 -3.91
N SER A 815 2.98 20.18 -3.20
CA SER A 815 3.26 20.52 -1.81
C SER A 815 3.77 21.95 -1.66
N PHE A 816 4.55 22.45 -2.63
CA PHE A 816 5.25 23.73 -2.55
C PHE A 816 4.52 24.88 -3.28
N VAL A 817 3.72 24.55 -4.30
CA VAL A 817 2.94 25.54 -5.05
C VAL A 817 1.80 26.10 -4.19
N ASN A 818 1.72 27.43 -4.06
CA ASN A 818 0.70 28.12 -3.28
C ASN A 818 0.08 29.27 -4.07
N ARG A 819 -1.16 29.65 -3.71
CA ARG A 819 -1.78 30.90 -4.18
C ARG A 819 -0.88 32.08 -3.82
N VAL A 820 -0.59 32.94 -4.80
CA VAL A 820 0.21 34.15 -4.59
C VAL A 820 -0.65 35.21 -3.91
N SER A 821 -0.14 35.78 -2.82
CA SER A 821 -0.90 36.75 -2.01
C SER A 821 -1.26 38.00 -2.84
N PRO A 822 -2.49 38.54 -2.70
CA PRO A 822 -2.87 39.81 -3.32
C PRO A 822 -2.10 41.02 -2.75
N SER A 823 -1.33 40.84 -1.66
CA SER A 823 -0.38 41.86 -1.17
C SER A 823 0.85 42.04 -2.07
N THR A 824 1.09 41.11 -3.00
CA THR A 824 2.17 41.20 -3.98
C THR A 824 1.76 42.10 -5.13
N SER A 825 2.68 42.87 -5.71
CA SER A 825 2.36 43.72 -6.87
C SER A 825 1.78 42.88 -8.01
N ALA A 826 0.75 43.42 -8.67
CA ALA A 826 0.05 42.75 -9.77
C ALA A 826 0.98 42.14 -10.85
N PRO A 827 2.01 42.85 -11.38
CA PRO A 827 2.88 42.26 -12.41
C PRO A 827 3.67 41.05 -11.89
N ILE A 828 4.19 41.11 -10.66
CA ILE A 828 4.94 40.00 -10.05
C ILE A 828 4.00 38.83 -9.76
N ARG A 829 2.80 39.10 -9.25
CA ARG A 829 1.78 38.09 -8.97
C ARG A 829 1.40 37.32 -10.24
N TYR A 830 1.15 38.04 -11.34
CA TYR A 830 0.79 37.42 -12.62
C TYR A 830 1.96 36.62 -13.20
N ALA A 831 3.19 37.15 -13.14
CA ALA A 831 4.37 36.42 -13.57
C ALA A 831 4.57 35.10 -12.79
N LEU A 832 4.49 35.15 -11.45
CA LEU A 832 4.65 33.97 -10.60
C LEU A 832 3.53 32.94 -10.81
N ALA A 833 2.28 33.39 -10.93
CA ALA A 833 1.14 32.51 -11.20
C ALA A 833 1.27 31.83 -12.57
N PHE A 834 1.66 32.59 -13.60
CA PHE A 834 1.87 32.06 -14.95
C PHE A 834 3.03 31.05 -15.00
N ILE A 835 4.19 31.38 -14.42
CA ILE A 835 5.33 30.45 -14.33
C ILE A 835 4.92 29.17 -13.59
N GLY A 836 4.22 29.30 -12.47
CA GLY A 836 3.72 28.14 -11.72
C GLY A 836 2.76 27.28 -12.53
N LEU A 837 1.86 27.89 -13.31
CA LEU A 837 0.93 27.17 -14.18
C LEU A 837 1.68 26.44 -15.30
N VAL A 838 2.67 27.07 -15.93
CA VAL A 838 3.50 26.42 -16.95
C VAL A 838 4.23 25.21 -16.37
N LEU A 839 4.89 25.37 -15.21
CA LEU A 839 5.61 24.28 -14.55
C LEU A 839 4.69 23.13 -14.16
N LEU A 840 3.49 23.40 -13.64
CA LEU A 840 2.52 22.35 -13.35
C LEU A 840 2.00 21.69 -14.63
N ASN A 841 1.72 22.43 -15.70
CA ASN A 841 1.25 21.84 -16.96
C ASN A 841 2.28 20.92 -17.62
N LEU A 842 3.58 21.15 -17.44
CA LEU A 842 4.63 20.20 -17.85
C LEU A 842 4.53 18.85 -17.12
N LEU A 843 3.93 18.84 -15.93
CA LEU A 843 3.68 17.66 -15.11
C LEU A 843 2.21 17.22 -15.13
N SER A 844 1.44 17.68 -16.13
CA SER A 844 0.09 17.15 -16.35
C SER A 844 0.17 15.73 -16.93
N PRO A 845 -0.79 14.84 -16.65
CA PRO A 845 -0.75 13.47 -17.16
C PRO A 845 -0.60 13.36 -18.69
N PRO A 846 -1.35 14.14 -19.52
CA PRO A 846 -1.18 14.09 -20.97
C PRO A 846 0.20 14.55 -21.44
N VAL A 847 0.79 15.57 -20.82
CA VAL A 847 2.11 16.09 -21.22
C VAL A 847 3.23 15.14 -20.81
N VAL A 848 3.14 14.52 -19.63
CA VAL A 848 4.08 13.47 -19.22
C VAL A 848 3.98 12.25 -20.13
N LEU A 849 2.77 11.86 -20.55
CA LEU A 849 2.56 10.82 -21.56
C LEU A 849 3.27 11.18 -22.88
N LEU A 850 3.07 12.40 -23.39
CA LEU A 850 3.77 12.87 -24.61
C LEU A 850 5.29 12.87 -24.46
N GLY A 851 5.80 13.31 -23.31
CA GLY A 851 7.24 13.29 -23.01
C GLY A 851 7.80 11.88 -22.96
N GLY A 852 7.06 10.94 -22.37
CA GLY A 852 7.39 9.51 -22.37
C GLY A 852 7.43 8.91 -23.77
N CYS A 853 6.39 9.17 -24.59
CA CYS A 853 6.33 8.76 -25.99
C CYS A 853 7.50 9.31 -26.81
N TRP A 854 7.84 10.59 -26.61
CA TRP A 854 8.97 11.22 -27.30
C TRP A 854 10.31 10.58 -26.92
N TYR A 855 10.50 10.26 -25.64
CA TYR A 855 11.73 9.62 -25.14
C TYR A 855 11.88 8.18 -25.65
N THR A 856 10.79 7.41 -25.69
CA THR A 856 10.84 6.00 -26.11
C THR A 856 10.69 5.79 -27.62
N GLY A 857 10.27 6.81 -28.37
CA GLY A 857 9.96 6.71 -29.79
C GLY A 857 8.65 5.98 -30.10
N VAL A 858 7.84 5.66 -29.08
CA VAL A 858 6.55 4.95 -29.23
C VAL A 858 5.42 5.97 -29.41
N SER A 859 4.47 5.69 -30.31
CA SER A 859 3.34 6.59 -30.53
C SER A 859 2.35 6.59 -29.34
N VAL A 860 1.70 7.73 -29.12
CA VAL A 860 0.65 7.91 -28.10
C VAL A 860 -0.50 6.94 -28.32
N GLU A 861 -0.86 6.73 -29.60
CA GLU A 861 -1.88 5.78 -30.02
C GLU A 861 -1.56 4.37 -29.53
N THR A 862 -0.33 3.89 -29.71
CA THR A 862 0.07 2.56 -29.26
C THR A 862 -0.02 2.41 -27.75
N ILE A 863 0.49 3.40 -26.98
CA ILE A 863 0.45 3.34 -25.51
C ILE A 863 -0.99 3.35 -25.00
N LEU A 864 -1.83 4.26 -25.49
CA LEU A 864 -3.22 4.35 -25.04
C LEU A 864 -4.07 3.15 -25.50
N THR A 865 -3.76 2.56 -26.66
CA THR A 865 -4.39 1.32 -27.10
C THR A 865 -4.04 0.15 -26.17
N GLN A 866 -2.76 0.01 -25.78
CA GLN A 866 -2.35 -1.00 -24.80
C GLN A 866 -2.94 -0.72 -23.41
N ALA A 867 -3.06 0.55 -23.01
CA ALA A 867 -3.66 0.92 -21.74
C ALA A 867 -5.15 0.60 -21.71
N ALA A 868 -5.90 0.89 -22.78
CA ALA A 868 -7.32 0.54 -22.90
C ALA A 868 -7.50 -0.99 -22.92
N PHE A 869 -6.70 -1.71 -23.70
CA PHE A 869 -6.70 -3.16 -23.72
C PHE A 869 -6.44 -3.75 -22.33
N GLY A 870 -5.43 -3.26 -21.61
CA GLY A 870 -5.13 -3.75 -20.28
C GLY A 870 -6.18 -3.39 -19.23
N TRP A 871 -6.94 -2.31 -19.41
CA TRP A 871 -8.11 -2.01 -18.58
C TRP A 871 -9.24 -3.03 -18.81
N ASP A 872 -9.59 -3.28 -20.07
CA ASP A 872 -10.70 -4.16 -20.45
C ASP A 872 -10.40 -5.66 -20.22
N VAL A 873 -9.13 -6.07 -20.39
CA VAL A 873 -8.73 -7.49 -20.41
C VAL A 873 -7.95 -7.90 -19.16
N TRP A 874 -6.96 -7.11 -18.73
CA TRP A 874 -6.08 -7.47 -17.60
C TRP A 874 -6.50 -6.88 -16.25
N GLY A 875 -7.51 -6.00 -16.22
CA GLY A 875 -7.88 -5.26 -15.01
C GLY A 875 -6.78 -4.30 -14.53
N MET A 876 -6.08 -3.64 -15.46
CA MET A 876 -5.00 -2.71 -15.16
C MET A 876 -5.53 -1.45 -14.46
N TRP A 877 -5.03 -1.12 -13.28
CA TRP A 877 -5.49 0.04 -12.51
C TRP A 877 -4.67 1.33 -12.70
N THR A 878 -3.63 1.30 -13.53
CA THR A 878 -2.73 2.45 -13.75
C THR A 878 -3.50 3.70 -14.19
N GLN A 879 -4.50 3.53 -15.06
CA GLN A 879 -5.35 4.62 -15.51
C GLN A 879 -6.23 5.22 -14.40
N VAL A 880 -6.66 4.40 -13.43
CA VAL A 880 -7.41 4.89 -12.25
C VAL A 880 -6.52 5.78 -11.40
N VAL A 881 -5.27 5.40 -11.20
CA VAL A 881 -4.30 6.23 -10.47
C VAL A 881 -4.04 7.54 -11.23
N VAL A 882 -3.86 7.47 -12.54
CA VAL A 882 -3.63 8.66 -13.37
C VAL A 882 -4.83 9.63 -13.32
N TRP A 883 -6.05 9.15 -13.57
CA TRP A 883 -7.22 10.01 -13.76
C TRP A 883 -8.02 10.30 -12.49
N CYS A 884 -7.98 9.42 -11.49
CA CYS A 884 -8.74 9.58 -10.24
C CYS A 884 -7.89 9.98 -9.03
N VAL A 885 -6.55 9.92 -9.13
CA VAL A 885 -5.66 10.33 -8.03
C VAL A 885 -4.75 11.50 -8.45
N TRP A 886 -3.95 11.32 -9.51
CA TRP A 886 -2.99 12.34 -9.94
C TRP A 886 -3.67 13.55 -10.58
N TRP A 887 -4.51 13.33 -11.60
CA TRP A 887 -5.17 14.41 -12.33
C TRP A 887 -6.03 15.33 -11.44
N PRO A 888 -6.88 14.84 -10.51
CA PRO A 888 -7.68 15.71 -9.65
C PRO A 888 -6.82 16.55 -8.69
N ALA A 889 -5.77 15.96 -8.11
CA ALA A 889 -4.84 16.69 -7.24
C ALA A 889 -4.08 17.78 -8.02
N TRP A 890 -3.67 17.46 -9.24
CA TRP A 890 -3.05 18.39 -10.16
C TRP A 890 -3.99 19.55 -10.55
N MET A 891 -5.24 19.24 -10.92
CA MET A 891 -6.28 20.22 -11.25
C MET A 891 -6.53 21.20 -10.11
N ILE A 892 -6.57 20.72 -8.86
CA ILE A 892 -6.72 21.57 -7.67
C ILE A 892 -5.50 22.50 -7.53
N GLY A 893 -4.29 21.99 -7.72
CA GLY A 893 -3.06 22.78 -7.71
C GLY A 893 -3.06 23.91 -8.75
N CYS A 894 -3.46 23.61 -9.99
CA CYS A 894 -3.59 24.59 -11.06
C CYS A 894 -4.69 25.62 -10.77
N ALA A 895 -5.86 25.20 -10.26
CA ALA A 895 -6.94 26.11 -9.89
C ALA A 895 -6.50 27.07 -8.77
N LEU A 896 -5.72 26.59 -7.80
CA LEU A 896 -5.13 27.40 -6.73
C LEU A 896 -4.19 28.50 -7.25
N LEU A 897 -3.41 28.21 -8.29
CA LEU A 897 -2.63 29.23 -8.98
C LEU A 897 -3.50 30.18 -9.80
N GLY A 898 -4.54 29.65 -10.47
CA GLY A 898 -5.54 30.44 -11.20
C GLY A 898 -6.21 31.51 -10.33
N PHE A 899 -6.54 31.20 -9.05
CA PHE A 899 -7.04 32.18 -8.07
C PHE A 899 -6.06 33.31 -7.73
N SER A 900 -4.83 33.28 -8.23
CA SER A 900 -3.87 34.39 -8.07
C SER A 900 -4.02 35.43 -9.19
N LEU A 901 -4.72 35.10 -10.27
CA LEU A 901 -4.97 35.99 -11.41
C LEU A 901 -6.20 36.90 -11.20
N PHE A 902 -7.12 36.48 -10.33
CA PHE A 902 -8.35 37.16 -9.94
C PHE A 902 -8.28 37.53 -8.45
#